data_AF-A0AAD9PGC8-F1
#
_entry.id   AF-A0AAD9PGC8-F1
#
_cell.length_a   1.000
_cell.length_b   1.000
_cell.length_c   1.000
_cell.angle_alpha   90.00
_cell.angle_beta   90.00
_cell.angle_gamma   90.00
#
_symmetry.space_group_name_H-M   'P 1'
#
loop_
_entity.id
_entity.type
_entity.pdbx_description
1 polymer ?
#
loop_
_entity_poly.entity_id
_entity_poly.type
_entity_poly.pdbx_seq_one_letter_code
_entity_poly.pdbx_strand_id
1 'polypeptide(L)'
;MQTSVIGALKQNLGISVRDLAMTKKEDLRRQFNCWISETLPHHLPYRQLLCFERKMRDTVDVLDAVKEIFRAMMPIFNNENKTIITPLLATGFQNVEEVKMLGRLVKSAVEWMQMGLGLQTMKIVLYARDPDTLCSSDLTCIAKFNEWKKSVESRKFLPKNPEIKYDIFLVYSDQDINVSQKVREKLKTLKKSVKILTATELSTKKDTWQHDIFVAMISCVRVVPLLDSAFLENSVCIDQYNIALCCNRHTHRHILAPLRLQRTTFPLYMGMVQWISCGPEDGMLEKASVILIEHISLRSVEVSLHYDVFISYSHRNLAAAKVFLETFQKLSPELKVFFDYDALKTGVSWQQTLYDSVDASRCVVALLSTDYLASAMCTEEFHLSLAKHFAKEKELELVAVSLEPVRHLVLGDYIQPVNAHGKELSDVAMATCTAICDWLKTGTKTEVFSESRDPVDIDETSEQTRELLYHKTYALEKNQLVLLPTACQQDTNTTPQVKAKAKDATGPKTQTKTDTPKSDTRRKMSVSQRGMTAKKEIPKQESQRRGSSVKALSSTMKVAQKLETTAKKSTPKQETLAKRGSLKKEPATKKVAVKQESVPKMEIPKQNLQTKKVIPKQETEKKETNGNGQTSTNSVVPDSLMQVYLSFTLSDQKYASLLEKMLRKTMPALTMNTPSGGDEAEQIEAARCIVVFLSSKYLCSRKQMDEFNLILSKQRSSHGRRLMYVIWLNYIPPKPTYIHLVPTDTVLTDVLWDTLVGRLREGGSMDGVLAWVATEKAAVEKEFGRLKDSDIMALLKVTCDVSAMVTSGRPQHNLSIENVVLTNVIQLHKDLARLETERKKPAKKASTKK
;
A
#
# COMPACT_ATOMS: atom_id res chain seq x y z
N MET A 1 -32.30 21.92 -0.45
CA MET A 1 -30.86 21.68 -0.15
C MET A 1 -30.06 22.94 0.16
N GLN A 2 -30.46 24.16 -0.23
CA GLN A 2 -29.67 25.39 0.05
C GLN A 2 -29.35 25.61 1.55
N THR A 3 -30.16 25.06 2.45
CA THR A 3 -29.99 25.16 3.91
C THR A 3 -29.20 24.01 4.57
N SER A 4 -28.62 23.07 3.82
CA SER A 4 -27.78 22.01 4.39
C SER A 4 -26.29 22.30 4.21
N VAL A 5 -25.44 21.66 5.01
CA VAL A 5 -23.97 21.75 4.88
C VAL A 5 -23.50 21.36 3.48
N ILE A 6 -24.15 20.38 2.83
CA ILE A 6 -23.88 19.99 1.43
C ILE A 6 -24.21 21.13 0.45
N GLY A 7 -25.27 21.90 0.71
CA GLY A 7 -25.60 23.11 -0.05
C GLY A 7 -24.57 24.21 0.16
N ALA A 8 -24.24 24.52 1.42
CA ALA A 8 -23.29 25.55 1.81
C ALA A 8 -21.86 25.25 1.29
N LEU A 9 -21.41 23.99 1.31
CA LEU A 9 -20.15 23.56 0.70
C LEU A 9 -20.10 23.93 -0.79
N LYS A 10 -21.16 23.66 -1.55
CA LYS A 10 -21.22 23.99 -2.98
C LYS A 10 -21.39 25.48 -3.26
N GLN A 11 -22.16 26.20 -2.44
CA GLN A 11 -22.44 27.63 -2.64
C GLN A 11 -21.27 28.53 -2.21
N ASN A 12 -20.65 28.26 -1.07
CA ASN A 12 -19.69 29.17 -0.44
C ASN A 12 -18.23 28.79 -0.70
N LEU A 13 -17.95 27.52 -1.03
CA LEU A 13 -16.61 27.00 -1.27
C LEU A 13 -16.46 26.30 -2.64
N GLY A 14 -17.52 26.23 -3.45
CA GLY A 14 -17.54 25.48 -4.72
C GLY A 14 -17.51 23.95 -4.57
N ILE A 15 -17.44 23.43 -3.34
CA ILE A 15 -17.22 22.01 -3.05
C ILE A 15 -18.50 21.21 -3.32
N SER A 16 -18.52 20.52 -4.46
CA SER A 16 -19.66 19.72 -4.89
C SER A 16 -19.56 18.28 -4.39
N VAL A 17 -20.22 17.98 -3.27
CA VAL A 17 -20.18 16.64 -2.64
C VAL A 17 -20.66 15.52 -3.57
N ARG A 18 -21.57 15.80 -4.53
CA ARG A 18 -21.97 14.86 -5.58
C ARG A 18 -20.78 14.40 -6.42
N ASP A 19 -19.93 15.35 -6.79
CA ASP A 19 -18.86 15.11 -7.77
C ASP A 19 -17.66 14.46 -7.06
N LEU A 20 -17.43 14.82 -5.78
CA LEU A 20 -16.56 14.09 -4.86
C LEU A 20 -17.05 12.66 -4.54
N ALA A 21 -18.34 12.36 -4.62
CA ALA A 21 -18.85 10.99 -4.43
C ALA A 21 -18.52 10.07 -5.63
N MET A 22 -18.34 10.67 -6.82
CA MET A 22 -17.84 9.95 -7.99
C MET A 22 -16.33 9.67 -7.83
N THR A 23 -15.57 10.67 -7.38
CA THR A 23 -14.09 10.67 -7.21
C THR A 23 -13.65 10.53 -5.73
N LYS A 24 -14.39 9.75 -4.95
CA LYS A 24 -14.07 9.43 -3.55
C LYS A 24 -12.81 8.57 -3.51
N LYS A 25 -11.86 8.87 -2.63
CA LYS A 25 -10.61 8.10 -2.46
C LYS A 25 -10.89 6.66 -2.06
N GLU A 26 -11.76 6.46 -1.06
CA GLU A 26 -11.95 5.15 -0.43
C GLU A 26 -13.44 4.97 -0.07
N ASP A 27 -14.04 3.85 -0.51
CA ASP A 27 -15.49 3.59 -0.40
C ASP A 27 -15.83 2.61 0.73
N LEU A 28 -15.75 3.11 1.95
CA LEU A 28 -16.01 2.33 3.16
C LEU A 28 -17.51 2.09 3.44
N ARG A 29 -18.43 2.41 2.50
CA ARG A 29 -19.90 2.32 2.73
C ARG A 29 -20.38 0.90 3.03
N ARG A 30 -19.66 -0.14 2.58
CA ARG A 30 -19.97 -1.55 2.90
C ARG A 30 -19.64 -1.93 4.34
N GLN A 31 -18.65 -1.29 4.95
CA GLN A 31 -18.05 -1.67 6.23
C GLN A 31 -18.43 -0.71 7.36
N PHE A 32 -18.40 0.60 7.07
CA PHE A 32 -18.49 1.67 8.07
C PHE A 32 -19.49 2.79 7.71
N ASN A 33 -20.40 2.54 6.76
CA ASN A 33 -21.45 3.50 6.36
C ASN A 33 -20.94 4.91 5.98
N CYS A 34 -19.71 5.03 5.46
CA CYS A 34 -19.12 6.30 5.05
C CYS A 34 -18.14 6.14 3.88
N TRP A 35 -17.74 7.25 3.25
CA TRP A 35 -16.64 7.31 2.27
C TRP A 35 -15.84 8.60 2.45
N ILE A 36 -14.57 8.59 2.06
CA ILE A 36 -13.69 9.76 2.16
C ILE A 36 -13.35 10.32 0.78
N SER A 37 -13.37 11.64 0.64
CA SER A 37 -13.00 12.33 -0.60
C SER A 37 -11.51 12.22 -0.88
N GLU A 38 -11.13 12.48 -2.13
CA GLU A 38 -9.76 12.88 -2.43
C GLU A 38 -9.32 14.14 -1.67
N THR A 39 -8.01 14.40 -1.69
CA THR A 39 -7.42 15.61 -1.09
C THR A 39 -7.95 16.86 -1.80
N LEU A 40 -8.57 17.75 -1.04
CA LEU A 40 -9.11 19.01 -1.53
C LEU A 40 -8.00 20.03 -1.81
N PRO A 41 -8.19 20.95 -2.79
CA PRO A 41 -7.26 22.05 -3.06
C PRO A 41 -6.81 22.82 -1.81
N HIS A 42 -5.51 23.05 -1.69
CA HIS A 42 -4.84 23.63 -0.50
C HIS A 42 -5.35 25.02 -0.05
N HIS A 43 -6.09 25.74 -0.89
CA HIS A 43 -6.69 27.03 -0.53
C HIS A 43 -8.01 26.91 0.25
N LEU A 44 -8.58 25.70 0.34
CA LEU A 44 -9.84 25.42 1.06
C LEU A 44 -9.58 25.13 2.55
N PRO A 45 -10.54 25.44 3.44
CA PRO A 45 -10.36 25.28 4.90
C PRO A 45 -10.35 23.81 5.39
N TYR A 46 -10.51 22.83 4.49
CA TYR A 46 -10.61 21.41 4.80
C TYR A 46 -9.67 20.61 3.88
N ARG A 47 -8.92 19.64 4.43
CA ARG A 47 -8.01 18.78 3.64
C ARG A 47 -8.75 17.68 2.86
N GLN A 48 -9.78 17.08 3.46
CA GLN A 48 -10.64 16.02 2.90
C GLN A 48 -12.03 16.12 3.55
N LEU A 49 -13.06 15.55 2.91
CA LEU A 49 -14.37 15.31 3.53
C LEU A 49 -14.54 13.83 3.85
N LEU A 50 -15.04 13.51 5.04
CA LEU A 50 -15.56 12.19 5.39
C LEU A 50 -17.09 12.26 5.37
N CYS A 51 -17.71 11.60 4.40
CA CYS A 51 -19.15 11.65 4.17
C CYS A 51 -19.83 10.41 4.76
N PHE A 52 -20.67 10.61 5.78
CA PHE A 52 -21.54 9.56 6.33
C PHE A 52 -22.73 9.32 5.40
N GLU A 53 -22.88 8.09 4.91
CA GLU A 53 -23.84 7.68 3.89
C GLU A 53 -24.35 6.26 4.17
N ARG A 54 -25.28 6.15 5.13
CA ARG A 54 -25.97 4.89 5.46
C ARG A 54 -27.01 4.54 4.40
N LYS A 55 -27.19 3.24 4.11
CA LYS A 55 -28.24 2.74 3.22
C LYS A 55 -29.64 2.97 3.80
N MET A 56 -30.60 3.33 2.95
CA MET A 56 -31.99 3.62 3.34
C MET A 56 -32.83 2.39 3.79
N ARG A 57 -32.29 1.17 3.65
CA ARG A 57 -32.92 -0.09 4.07
C ARG A 57 -32.18 -0.77 5.24
N ASP A 58 -31.23 -0.07 5.84
CA ASP A 58 -30.43 -0.60 6.96
C ASP A 58 -31.28 -0.65 8.24
N THR A 59 -31.24 -1.76 8.96
CA THR A 59 -32.02 -1.98 10.20
C THR A 59 -31.34 -1.43 11.45
N VAL A 60 -30.05 -1.07 11.35
CA VAL A 60 -29.25 -0.48 12.43
C VAL A 60 -29.69 0.95 12.71
N ASP A 61 -29.82 1.33 14.00
CA ASP A 61 -30.20 2.69 14.40
C ASP A 61 -29.20 3.76 13.90
N VAL A 62 -29.64 5.01 13.76
CA VAL A 62 -28.78 6.11 13.28
C VAL A 62 -27.64 6.42 14.26
N LEU A 63 -27.93 6.40 15.57
CA LEU A 63 -26.92 6.62 16.61
C LEU A 63 -25.93 5.45 16.64
N ASP A 64 -26.38 4.23 16.35
CA ASP A 64 -25.51 3.07 16.22
C ASP A 64 -24.61 3.15 14.98
N ALA A 65 -25.17 3.40 13.80
CA ALA A 65 -24.39 3.54 12.56
C ALA A 65 -23.35 4.69 12.61
N VAL A 66 -23.57 5.73 13.41
CA VAL A 66 -22.60 6.84 13.59
C VAL A 66 -21.35 6.44 14.39
N LYS A 67 -21.36 5.35 15.18
CA LYS A 67 -20.11 4.82 15.79
C LYS A 67 -19.11 4.38 14.72
N GLU A 68 -19.60 3.83 13.62
CA GLU A 68 -18.77 3.20 12.59
C GLU A 68 -17.79 4.16 11.92
N ILE A 69 -18.13 5.45 11.90
CA ILE A 69 -17.29 6.54 11.40
C ILE A 69 -15.94 6.60 12.14
N PHE A 70 -15.91 6.34 13.46
CA PHE A 70 -14.67 6.33 14.24
C PHE A 70 -13.81 5.09 13.97
N ARG A 71 -14.41 4.01 13.47
CA ARG A 71 -13.71 2.78 13.05
C ARG A 71 -13.02 3.02 11.71
N ALA A 72 -13.70 3.70 10.78
CA ALA A 72 -13.11 4.19 9.54
C ALA A 72 -11.93 5.15 9.77
N MET A 73 -11.88 5.86 10.90
CA MET A 73 -10.71 6.69 11.24
C MET A 73 -9.43 5.87 11.42
N MET A 74 -9.49 4.56 11.67
CA MET A 74 -8.28 3.71 11.80
C MET A 74 -7.45 3.66 10.50
N PRO A 75 -7.96 3.18 9.34
CA PRO A 75 -7.24 3.27 8.07
C PRO A 75 -7.04 4.72 7.61
N ILE A 76 -8.03 5.60 7.76
CA ILE A 76 -7.94 7.01 7.31
C ILE A 76 -6.82 7.76 8.04
N PHE A 77 -6.56 7.45 9.32
CA PHE A 77 -5.52 8.13 10.09
C PHE A 77 -4.14 7.52 9.88
N ASN A 78 -4.04 6.22 9.54
CA ASN A 78 -2.78 5.47 9.32
C ASN A 78 -1.66 5.85 10.32
N ASN A 79 -1.97 5.71 11.62
CA ASN A 79 -1.12 6.09 12.76
C ASN A 79 -0.71 7.58 12.88
N GLU A 80 -1.11 8.48 11.99
CA GLU A 80 -0.93 9.93 12.15
C GLU A 80 -1.85 10.52 13.24
N ASN A 81 -1.55 11.73 13.72
CA ASN A 81 -2.47 12.57 14.50
C ASN A 81 -3.29 13.46 13.55
N LYS A 82 -4.61 13.48 13.67
CA LYS A 82 -5.52 14.28 12.81
C LYS A 82 -6.55 15.06 13.62
N THR A 83 -6.95 16.20 13.09
CA THR A 83 -8.07 17.01 13.58
C THR A 83 -9.25 16.86 12.64
N ILE A 84 -10.46 16.67 13.17
CA ILE A 84 -11.70 16.61 12.40
C ILE A 84 -12.62 17.77 12.78
N ILE A 85 -13.46 18.17 11.83
CA ILE A 85 -14.57 19.10 12.03
C ILE A 85 -15.83 18.49 11.42
N THR A 86 -16.94 18.54 12.16
CA THR A 86 -18.21 17.95 11.73
C THR A 86 -19.39 18.82 12.18
N PRO A 87 -20.47 18.93 11.38
CA PRO A 87 -21.77 19.30 11.93
C PRO A 87 -22.29 18.17 12.84
N LEU A 88 -23.42 18.38 13.52
CA LEU A 88 -24.22 17.25 13.97
C LEU A 88 -24.73 16.45 12.75
N LEU A 89 -24.54 15.14 12.78
CA LEU A 89 -24.95 14.23 11.70
C LEU A 89 -26.43 13.88 11.85
N ALA A 90 -27.15 13.68 10.73
CA ALA A 90 -28.56 13.27 10.72
C ALA A 90 -29.60 14.19 11.43
N THR A 91 -29.20 15.30 12.07
CA THR A 91 -30.16 16.18 12.78
C THR A 91 -31.00 17.06 11.85
N GLY A 92 -30.56 17.26 10.60
CA GLY A 92 -31.31 17.97 9.56
C GLY A 92 -32.48 17.15 8.99
N PHE A 93 -32.48 16.88 7.68
CA PHE A 93 -33.59 16.17 7.02
C PHE A 93 -33.84 14.71 7.48
N GLN A 94 -32.95 14.12 8.29
CA GLN A 94 -33.17 12.81 8.92
C GLN A 94 -33.80 12.94 10.33
N ASN A 95 -33.99 14.17 10.83
CA ASN A 95 -34.75 14.54 12.02
C ASN A 95 -34.35 13.80 13.32
N VAL A 96 -33.07 13.48 13.48
CA VAL A 96 -32.54 12.94 14.74
C VAL A 96 -32.38 14.07 15.75
N GLU A 97 -32.76 13.84 17.00
CA GLU A 97 -32.66 14.83 18.08
C GLU A 97 -31.20 15.25 18.33
N GLU A 98 -30.95 16.56 18.35
CA GLU A 98 -29.62 17.16 18.41
C GLU A 98 -28.83 16.73 19.65
N VAL A 99 -29.45 16.74 20.83
CA VAL A 99 -28.79 16.39 22.10
C VAL A 99 -28.42 14.89 22.14
N LYS A 100 -29.27 14.00 21.62
CA LYS A 100 -28.96 12.56 21.48
C LYS A 100 -27.79 12.33 20.52
N MET A 101 -27.79 12.98 19.34
CA MET A 101 -26.70 12.83 18.39
C MET A 101 -25.39 13.41 18.93
N LEU A 102 -25.42 14.59 19.55
CA LEU A 102 -24.26 15.20 20.19
C LEU A 102 -23.69 14.28 21.27
N GLY A 103 -24.53 13.74 22.15
CA GLY A 103 -24.11 12.78 23.17
C GLY A 103 -23.49 11.52 22.59
N ARG A 104 -24.01 11.02 21.47
CA ARG A 104 -23.46 9.85 20.78
C ARG A 104 -22.09 10.13 20.15
N LEU A 105 -21.95 11.27 19.44
CA LEU A 105 -20.69 11.71 18.84
C LEU A 105 -19.62 11.97 19.90
N VAL A 106 -19.96 12.72 20.96
CA VAL A 106 -19.04 13.04 22.06
C VAL A 106 -18.60 11.80 22.82
N LYS A 107 -19.54 10.90 23.20
CA LYS A 107 -19.20 9.64 23.87
C LYS A 107 -18.23 8.81 23.02
N SER A 108 -18.58 8.58 21.76
CA SER A 108 -17.78 7.71 20.87
C SER A 108 -16.40 8.31 20.58
N ALA A 109 -16.31 9.63 20.36
CA ALA A 109 -15.04 10.31 20.16
C ALA A 109 -14.12 10.18 21.38
N VAL A 110 -14.65 10.45 22.57
CA VAL A 110 -13.89 10.33 23.83
C VAL A 110 -13.43 8.90 24.07
N GLU A 111 -14.28 7.90 23.82
CA GLU A 111 -13.94 6.48 23.99
C GLU A 111 -12.76 6.09 23.09
N TRP A 112 -12.81 6.37 21.79
CA TRP A 112 -11.71 6.07 20.87
C TRP A 112 -10.45 6.92 21.15
N MET A 113 -10.58 8.19 21.51
CA MET A 113 -9.44 9.04 21.92
C MET A 113 -8.74 8.47 23.17
N GLN A 114 -9.49 7.97 24.16
CA GLN A 114 -8.94 7.37 25.39
C GLN A 114 -8.27 6.01 25.14
N MET A 115 -8.58 5.33 24.03
CA MET A 115 -7.89 4.12 23.60
C MET A 115 -6.61 4.41 22.79
N GLY A 116 -6.43 5.64 22.30
CA GLY A 116 -5.27 6.03 21.50
C GLY A 116 -5.51 6.12 19.99
N LEU A 117 -6.77 6.21 19.53
CA LEU A 117 -7.06 6.71 18.18
C LEU A 117 -6.40 8.08 18.00
N GLY A 118 -5.80 8.34 16.83
CA GLY A 118 -5.10 9.57 16.51
C GLY A 118 -5.96 10.84 16.38
N LEU A 119 -7.13 10.88 17.01
CA LEU A 119 -8.05 12.01 16.99
C LEU A 119 -7.55 13.09 17.96
N GLN A 120 -6.71 13.99 17.49
CA GLN A 120 -6.10 15.05 18.31
C GLN A 120 -7.13 16.12 18.72
N THR A 121 -8.12 16.39 17.87
CA THR A 121 -9.18 17.37 18.15
C THR A 121 -10.40 17.07 17.29
N MET A 122 -11.59 17.12 17.90
CA MET A 122 -12.89 17.09 17.23
C MET A 122 -13.60 18.41 17.45
N LYS A 123 -13.89 19.14 16.36
CA LYS A 123 -14.73 20.34 16.38
C LYS A 123 -16.15 19.96 15.95
N ILE A 124 -17.12 20.12 16.85
CA ILE A 124 -18.55 19.92 16.53
C ILE A 124 -19.17 21.30 16.30
N VAL A 125 -19.88 21.45 15.17
CA VAL A 125 -20.50 22.71 14.74
C VAL A 125 -22.01 22.59 14.81
N LEU A 126 -22.65 23.50 15.55
CA LEU A 126 -24.10 23.70 15.56
C LEU A 126 -24.48 24.71 14.47
N TYR A 127 -25.68 24.59 13.90
CA TYR A 127 -26.19 25.53 12.90
C TYR A 127 -27.18 26.51 13.54
N ALA A 128 -26.65 27.63 14.02
CA ALA A 128 -27.47 28.79 14.39
C ALA A 128 -27.79 29.62 13.15
N ARG A 129 -29.03 30.16 13.05
CA ARG A 129 -29.39 31.15 12.01
C ARG A 129 -28.69 32.49 12.25
N ASP A 130 -28.50 32.82 13.52
CA ASP A 130 -27.76 33.96 14.02
C ASP A 130 -26.86 33.44 15.15
N PRO A 131 -25.52 33.46 15.01
CA PRO A 131 -24.59 33.01 16.05
C PRO A 131 -24.71 33.79 17.37
N ASP A 132 -25.16 35.04 17.33
CA ASP A 132 -25.31 35.89 18.50
C ASP A 132 -26.67 35.66 19.21
N THR A 133 -27.66 35.09 18.50
CA THR A 133 -29.00 34.78 19.02
C THR A 133 -29.30 33.26 18.96
N LEU A 134 -28.63 32.50 19.82
CA LEU A 134 -28.78 31.04 19.94
C LEU A 134 -30.20 30.61 20.40
N CYS A 135 -30.70 29.47 19.90
CA CYS A 135 -31.99 28.95 20.32
C CYS A 135 -31.89 28.01 21.54
N SER A 136 -33.04 27.56 22.06
CA SER A 136 -33.08 26.71 23.25
C SER A 136 -32.45 25.32 23.04
N SER A 137 -32.45 24.75 21.83
CA SER A 137 -31.74 23.49 21.56
C SER A 137 -30.23 23.69 21.45
N ASP A 138 -29.75 24.79 20.83
CA ASP A 138 -28.35 25.18 20.82
C ASP A 138 -27.79 25.32 22.25
N LEU A 139 -28.48 26.09 23.09
CA LEU A 139 -28.10 26.31 24.49
C LEU A 139 -28.10 25.00 25.30
N THR A 140 -29.06 24.12 25.04
CA THR A 140 -29.11 22.77 25.66
C THR A 140 -27.94 21.90 25.20
N CYS A 141 -27.59 21.94 23.91
CA CYS A 141 -26.44 21.23 23.34
C CYS A 141 -25.12 21.74 23.95
N ILE A 142 -24.93 23.05 24.05
CA ILE A 142 -23.74 23.67 24.66
C ILE A 142 -23.65 23.33 26.15
N ALA A 143 -24.76 23.37 26.89
CA ALA A 143 -24.80 22.98 28.29
C ALA A 143 -24.41 21.50 28.48
N LYS A 144 -24.97 20.59 27.67
CA LYS A 144 -24.66 19.16 27.71
C LYS A 144 -23.24 18.83 27.26
N PHE A 145 -22.70 19.53 26.25
CA PHE A 145 -21.30 19.39 25.87
C PHE A 145 -20.37 19.78 27.03
N ASN A 146 -20.64 20.89 27.71
CA ASN A 146 -19.84 21.35 28.85
C ASN A 146 -19.95 20.43 30.07
N GLU A 147 -21.13 19.85 30.32
CA GLU A 147 -21.36 18.80 31.33
C GLU A 147 -20.51 17.55 31.04
N TRP A 148 -20.61 17.01 29.82
CA TRP A 148 -19.85 15.82 29.43
C TRP A 148 -18.34 16.07 29.39
N LYS A 149 -17.90 17.24 28.89
CA LYS A 149 -16.49 17.63 28.87
C LYS A 149 -15.89 17.63 30.28
N LYS A 150 -16.55 18.29 31.26
CA LYS A 150 -16.13 18.25 32.67
C LYS A 150 -16.13 16.83 33.25
N SER A 151 -17.07 15.97 32.85
CA SER A 151 -17.13 14.56 33.26
C SER A 151 -16.02 13.67 32.65
N VAL A 152 -15.23 14.22 31.72
CA VAL A 152 -14.12 13.53 31.01
C VAL A 152 -12.77 14.12 31.41
N GLU A 153 -12.65 15.44 31.54
CA GLU A 153 -11.45 16.14 32.06
C GLU A 153 -11.11 15.73 33.49
N SER A 154 -12.10 15.27 34.27
CA SER A 154 -11.93 14.71 35.62
C SER A 154 -11.52 13.23 35.66
N ARG A 155 -11.44 12.54 34.51
CA ARG A 155 -11.03 11.13 34.45
C ARG A 155 -9.51 11.01 34.36
N LYS A 156 -8.94 10.06 35.10
CA LYS A 156 -7.54 9.67 34.91
C LYS A 156 -7.39 8.95 33.57
N PHE A 157 -6.49 9.43 32.73
CA PHE A 157 -6.03 8.69 31.55
C PHE A 157 -5.35 7.38 31.98
N LEU A 158 -5.51 6.33 31.19
CA LEU A 158 -4.85 5.05 31.43
C LEU A 158 -3.33 5.20 31.20
N PRO A 159 -2.48 4.58 32.02
CA PRO A 159 -1.04 4.70 31.88
C PRO A 159 -0.58 4.13 30.53
N LYS A 160 0.46 4.73 29.93
CA LYS A 160 1.15 4.15 28.77
C LYS A 160 1.82 2.80 29.11
N ASN A 161 2.32 2.71 30.34
CA ASN A 161 2.97 1.51 30.90
C ASN A 161 2.05 0.90 31.97
N PRO A 162 1.04 0.09 31.60
CA PRO A 162 0.18 -0.61 32.54
C PRO A 162 0.90 -1.80 33.22
N GLU A 163 0.34 -2.24 34.34
CA GLU A 163 0.70 -3.51 34.96
C GLU A 163 0.30 -4.69 34.06
N ILE A 164 1.24 -5.58 33.76
CA ILE A 164 0.99 -6.78 32.97
C ILE A 164 0.38 -7.87 33.85
N LYS A 165 -0.86 -8.26 33.54
CA LYS A 165 -1.67 -9.20 34.34
C LYS A 165 -1.81 -10.56 33.67
N TYR A 166 -1.82 -10.59 32.35
CA TYR A 166 -2.02 -11.77 31.51
C TYR A 166 -0.92 -11.87 30.45
N ASP A 167 -0.67 -13.06 29.93
CA ASP A 167 0.27 -13.27 28.83
C ASP A 167 -0.40 -12.94 27.48
N ILE A 168 -1.62 -13.45 27.25
CA ILE A 168 -2.33 -13.35 25.96
C ILE A 168 -3.75 -12.81 26.16
N PHE A 169 -4.14 -11.84 25.33
CA PHE A 169 -5.54 -11.65 24.95
C PHE A 169 -5.81 -12.38 23.63
N LEU A 170 -6.79 -13.28 23.57
CA LEU A 170 -7.12 -14.04 22.35
C LEU A 170 -8.44 -13.50 21.75
N VAL A 171 -8.44 -13.17 20.46
CA VAL A 171 -9.59 -12.62 19.72
C VAL A 171 -9.93 -13.57 18.57
N TYR A 172 -11.19 -13.98 18.46
CA TYR A 172 -11.65 -14.99 17.50
C TYR A 172 -13.16 -14.82 17.26
N SER A 173 -13.67 -15.27 16.11
CA SER A 173 -15.12 -15.28 15.86
C SER A 173 -15.77 -16.48 16.55
N ASP A 174 -17.07 -16.44 16.87
CA ASP A 174 -17.73 -17.55 17.57
C ASP A 174 -17.68 -18.88 16.78
N GLN A 175 -17.52 -18.80 15.45
CA GLN A 175 -17.29 -19.95 14.56
C GLN A 175 -15.93 -20.63 14.81
N ASP A 176 -14.92 -19.86 15.21
CA ASP A 176 -13.54 -20.32 15.46
C ASP A 176 -13.33 -20.89 16.87
N ILE A 177 -14.39 -21.02 17.69
CA ILE A 177 -14.26 -21.43 19.10
C ILE A 177 -13.45 -22.72 19.27
N ASN A 178 -13.62 -23.69 18.37
CA ASN A 178 -12.87 -24.95 18.35
C ASN A 178 -11.37 -24.75 18.05
N VAL A 179 -11.01 -23.76 17.23
CA VAL A 179 -9.61 -23.39 16.96
C VAL A 179 -9.02 -22.64 18.15
N SER A 180 -9.79 -21.73 18.76
CA SER A 180 -9.40 -20.99 19.96
C SER A 180 -9.08 -21.92 21.14
N GLN A 181 -9.83 -23.02 21.28
CA GLN A 181 -9.60 -24.05 22.29
C GLN A 181 -8.30 -24.81 22.02
N LYS A 182 -8.06 -25.30 20.80
CA LYS A 182 -6.80 -25.96 20.41
C LYS A 182 -5.57 -25.06 20.67
N VAL A 183 -5.64 -23.78 20.32
CA VAL A 183 -4.60 -22.78 20.63
C VAL A 183 -4.38 -22.67 22.13
N ARG A 184 -5.46 -22.47 22.92
CA ARG A 184 -5.40 -22.33 24.39
C ARG A 184 -4.83 -23.58 25.07
N GLU A 185 -5.17 -24.78 24.60
CA GLU A 185 -4.64 -26.06 25.09
C GLU A 185 -3.16 -26.24 24.76
N LYS A 186 -2.74 -25.94 23.53
CA LYS A 186 -1.33 -26.07 23.13
C LYS A 186 -0.43 -25.10 23.90
N LEU A 187 -0.86 -23.84 24.04
CA LEU A 187 -0.15 -22.84 24.83
C LEU A 187 -0.02 -23.26 26.30
N LYS A 188 -1.08 -23.80 26.93
CA LYS A 188 -1.02 -24.36 28.30
C LYS A 188 -0.12 -25.59 28.41
N THR A 189 -0.03 -26.40 27.36
CA THR A 189 0.87 -27.57 27.30
C THR A 189 2.33 -27.12 27.26
N LEU A 190 2.64 -26.08 26.47
CA LEU A 190 3.99 -25.51 26.34
C LEU A 190 4.42 -24.72 27.59
N LYS A 191 3.50 -23.92 28.17
CA LYS A 191 3.74 -23.10 29.37
C LYS A 191 2.56 -23.23 30.32
N LYS A 192 2.65 -24.15 31.30
CA LYS A 192 1.56 -24.41 32.28
C LYS A 192 1.12 -23.18 33.08
N SER A 193 1.98 -22.16 33.21
CA SER A 193 1.70 -20.90 33.90
C SER A 193 1.08 -19.81 33.01
N VAL A 194 0.81 -20.07 31.72
CA VAL A 194 0.31 -19.06 30.78
C VAL A 194 -1.11 -18.59 31.14
N LYS A 195 -1.27 -17.28 31.27
CA LYS A 195 -2.54 -16.60 31.54
C LYS A 195 -3.13 -16.11 30.21
N ILE A 196 -4.16 -16.80 29.74
CA ILE A 196 -4.86 -16.49 28.49
C ILE A 196 -6.25 -15.97 28.84
N LEU A 197 -6.58 -14.78 28.33
CA LEU A 197 -7.86 -14.09 28.51
C LEU A 197 -8.58 -13.93 27.17
N THR A 198 -9.90 -14.07 27.17
CA THR A 198 -10.78 -13.76 26.01
C THR A 198 -11.89 -12.78 26.39
N ALA A 199 -12.51 -12.15 25.39
CA ALA A 199 -13.66 -11.25 25.61
C ALA A 199 -14.82 -11.93 26.36
N THR A 200 -15.01 -13.23 26.14
CA THR A 200 -15.99 -14.10 26.81
C THR A 200 -15.69 -14.36 28.30
N GLU A 201 -14.45 -14.16 28.75
CA GLU A 201 -14.04 -14.31 30.15
C GLU A 201 -14.10 -12.98 30.94
N LEU A 202 -14.44 -11.87 30.27
CA LEU A 202 -14.58 -10.56 30.90
C LEU A 202 -16.04 -10.24 31.27
N SER A 203 -16.25 -9.78 32.51
CA SER A 203 -17.51 -9.17 32.94
C SER A 203 -17.61 -7.73 32.40
N THR A 204 -17.73 -7.59 31.08
CA THR A 204 -17.92 -6.31 30.40
C THR A 204 -19.32 -5.75 30.68
N LYS A 205 -19.44 -4.42 30.78
CA LYS A 205 -20.78 -3.79 30.82
C LYS A 205 -21.20 -3.43 29.40
N LYS A 206 -22.47 -3.64 29.07
CA LYS A 206 -23.03 -3.41 27.72
C LYS A 206 -22.67 -2.03 27.15
N ASP A 207 -22.60 -1.01 28.01
CA ASP A 207 -22.30 0.38 27.62
C ASP A 207 -20.81 0.79 27.67
N THR A 208 -19.90 -0.07 28.15
CA THR A 208 -18.45 0.23 28.28
C THR A 208 -17.52 -0.85 27.72
N TRP A 209 -18.05 -1.92 27.11
CA TRP A 209 -17.27 -3.11 26.74
C TRP A 209 -15.99 -2.82 25.94
N GLN A 210 -16.00 -1.84 25.03
CA GLN A 210 -14.81 -1.44 24.24
C GLN A 210 -13.68 -0.92 25.16
N HIS A 211 -14.01 -0.19 26.23
CA HIS A 211 -13.06 0.27 27.25
C HIS A 211 -12.60 -0.87 28.16
N ASP A 212 -13.52 -1.75 28.55
CA ASP A 212 -13.22 -2.93 29.38
C ASP A 212 -12.23 -3.87 28.64
N ILE A 213 -12.43 -4.07 27.32
CA ILE A 213 -11.51 -4.77 26.42
C ILE A 213 -10.17 -4.03 26.29
N PHE A 214 -10.17 -2.71 26.07
CA PHE A 214 -8.92 -1.95 25.96
C PHE A 214 -8.05 -2.08 27.22
N VAL A 215 -8.64 -1.91 28.40
CA VAL A 215 -7.96 -2.08 29.70
C VAL A 215 -7.38 -3.49 29.85
N ALA A 216 -8.10 -4.52 29.40
CA ALA A 216 -7.61 -5.89 29.39
C ALA A 216 -6.44 -6.08 28.41
N MET A 217 -6.58 -5.62 27.17
CA MET A 217 -5.57 -5.77 26.10
C MET A 217 -4.25 -5.07 26.43
N ILE A 218 -4.26 -3.84 26.94
CA ILE A 218 -3.01 -3.16 27.34
C ILE A 218 -2.31 -3.91 28.50
N SER A 219 -3.08 -4.60 29.34
CA SER A 219 -2.60 -5.43 30.46
C SER A 219 -2.11 -6.84 30.05
N CYS A 220 -2.08 -7.17 28.75
CA CYS A 220 -1.55 -8.41 28.21
C CYS A 220 -0.12 -8.24 27.63
N VAL A 221 0.66 -9.32 27.50
CA VAL A 221 1.97 -9.31 26.80
C VAL A 221 1.79 -9.32 25.28
N ARG A 222 0.79 -10.04 24.76
CA ARG A 222 0.34 -10.01 23.35
C ARG A 222 -1.20 -10.01 23.25
N VAL A 223 -1.69 -9.52 22.12
CA VAL A 223 -3.08 -9.64 21.65
C VAL A 223 -3.06 -10.44 20.35
N VAL A 224 -3.82 -11.53 20.29
CA VAL A 224 -3.72 -12.56 19.26
C VAL A 224 -5.06 -12.72 18.54
N PRO A 225 -5.29 -11.99 17.43
CA PRO A 225 -6.41 -12.26 16.52
C PRO A 225 -6.24 -13.56 15.73
N LEU A 226 -7.27 -14.39 15.68
CA LEU A 226 -7.40 -15.49 14.73
C LEU A 226 -8.03 -14.95 13.44
N LEU A 227 -7.20 -14.66 12.44
CA LEU A 227 -7.60 -14.03 11.17
C LEU A 227 -8.02 -15.06 10.13
N ASP A 228 -9.30 -15.03 9.79
CA ASP A 228 -9.95 -15.82 8.75
C ASP A 228 -11.05 -14.94 8.07
N SER A 229 -12.01 -15.51 7.34
CA SER A 229 -13.18 -14.79 6.80
C SER A 229 -14.31 -14.58 7.83
N ALA A 230 -14.58 -15.53 8.74
CA ALA A 230 -15.58 -15.40 9.81
C ALA A 230 -15.23 -14.31 10.83
N PHE A 231 -13.94 -14.01 11.01
CA PHE A 231 -13.42 -12.86 11.73
C PHE A 231 -13.73 -11.53 11.02
N LEU A 232 -13.56 -11.50 9.69
CA LEU A 232 -13.79 -10.29 8.89
C LEU A 232 -15.27 -9.93 8.75
N GLU A 233 -16.16 -10.92 8.76
CA GLU A 233 -17.62 -10.72 8.79
C GLU A 233 -18.12 -10.32 10.18
N ASN A 234 -17.37 -10.62 11.25
CA ASN A 234 -17.75 -10.33 12.63
C ASN A 234 -17.32 -8.91 13.05
N SER A 235 -18.30 -8.00 13.10
CA SER A 235 -18.08 -6.60 13.47
C SER A 235 -17.45 -6.42 14.87
N VAL A 236 -17.70 -7.32 15.83
CA VAL A 236 -17.08 -7.27 17.16
C VAL A 236 -15.60 -7.69 17.11
N CYS A 237 -15.23 -8.62 16.22
CA CYS A 237 -13.84 -9.02 15.99
C CYS A 237 -13.02 -7.89 15.35
N ILE A 238 -13.58 -7.21 14.33
CA ILE A 238 -12.99 -6.00 13.71
C ILE A 238 -12.75 -4.90 14.77
N ASP A 239 -13.65 -4.74 15.74
CA ASP A 239 -13.47 -3.78 16.82
C ASP A 239 -12.33 -4.17 17.75
N GLN A 240 -12.26 -5.42 18.17
CA GLN A 240 -11.17 -5.91 19.01
C GLN A 240 -9.81 -5.82 18.30
N TYR A 241 -9.76 -6.02 16.98
CA TYR A 241 -8.56 -5.76 16.18
C TYR A 241 -8.15 -4.27 16.19
N ASN A 242 -9.11 -3.37 15.98
CA ASN A 242 -8.86 -1.92 16.00
C ASN A 242 -8.47 -1.40 17.39
N ILE A 243 -9.05 -1.96 18.45
CA ILE A 243 -8.64 -1.70 19.83
C ILE A 243 -7.19 -2.19 20.05
N ALA A 244 -6.78 -3.34 19.49
CA ALA A 244 -5.40 -3.82 19.57
C ALA A 244 -4.39 -2.92 18.83
N LEU A 245 -4.75 -2.37 17.66
CA LEU A 245 -3.96 -1.33 16.97
C LEU A 245 -3.83 -0.06 17.82
N CYS A 246 -4.94 0.38 18.45
CA CYS A 246 -4.92 1.49 19.41
C CYS A 246 -4.00 1.19 20.61
N CYS A 247 -4.02 -0.03 21.14
CA CYS A 247 -3.13 -0.47 22.22
C CYS A 247 -1.64 -0.42 21.84
N ASN A 248 -1.27 -0.88 20.65
CA ASN A 248 0.10 -0.74 20.12
C ASN A 248 0.55 0.73 20.18
N ARG A 249 -0.29 1.65 19.68
CA ARG A 249 0.00 3.09 19.58
C ARG A 249 0.00 3.81 20.94
N HIS A 250 -0.91 3.47 21.85
CA HIS A 250 -0.99 4.09 23.19
C HIS A 250 0.22 3.68 24.05
N THR A 251 0.55 2.39 24.04
CA THR A 251 1.60 1.81 24.90
C THR A 251 3.01 1.83 24.29
N HIS A 252 3.15 2.15 23.00
CA HIS A 252 4.41 2.05 22.22
C HIS A 252 5.02 0.64 22.20
N ARG A 253 4.20 -0.40 22.45
CA ARG A 253 4.60 -1.81 22.49
C ARG A 253 4.07 -2.57 21.28
N HIS A 254 4.82 -3.58 20.85
CA HIS A 254 4.38 -4.53 19.82
C HIS A 254 3.54 -5.64 20.47
N ILE A 255 2.26 -5.36 20.75
CA ILE A 255 1.38 -6.34 21.40
C ILE A 255 0.58 -7.17 20.37
N LEU A 256 0.23 -6.59 19.22
CA LEU A 256 -0.53 -7.28 18.17
C LEU A 256 0.28 -8.43 17.54
N ALA A 257 -0.23 -9.66 17.63
CA ALA A 257 0.38 -10.87 17.08
C ALA A 257 -0.68 -11.77 16.41
N PRO A 258 -1.14 -11.45 15.18
CA PRO A 258 -2.22 -12.17 14.52
C PRO A 258 -1.78 -13.57 14.06
N LEU A 259 -2.67 -14.57 14.20
CA LEU A 259 -2.56 -15.89 13.57
C LEU A 259 -3.47 -15.93 12.36
N ARG A 260 -2.94 -16.16 11.16
CA ARG A 260 -3.72 -16.28 9.92
C ARG A 260 -4.12 -17.74 9.69
N LEU A 261 -5.40 -18.06 9.83
CA LEU A 261 -5.92 -19.44 9.73
C LEU A 261 -6.13 -19.93 8.30
N GLN A 262 -6.31 -19.03 7.33
CA GLN A 262 -6.54 -19.42 5.93
C GLN A 262 -6.03 -18.39 4.91
N ARG A 263 -6.17 -18.70 3.62
CA ARG A 263 -5.97 -17.73 2.53
C ARG A 263 -7.29 -17.00 2.29
N THR A 264 -7.34 -15.73 2.70
CA THR A 264 -8.45 -14.80 2.44
C THR A 264 -7.88 -13.41 2.12
N THR A 265 -8.71 -12.53 1.57
CA THR A 265 -8.33 -11.14 1.23
C THR A 265 -8.64 -10.23 2.40
N PHE A 266 -7.62 -9.57 2.94
CA PHE A 266 -7.73 -8.66 4.09
C PHE A 266 -7.90 -7.20 3.63
N PRO A 267 -8.63 -6.36 4.38
CA PRO A 267 -8.57 -4.90 4.21
C PRO A 267 -7.12 -4.41 4.26
N LEU A 268 -6.76 -3.40 3.44
CA LEU A 268 -5.38 -2.96 3.24
C LEU A 268 -4.59 -2.77 4.55
N TYR A 269 -5.17 -2.06 5.54
CA TYR A 269 -4.52 -1.81 6.83
C TYR A 269 -4.30 -3.05 7.71
N MET A 270 -5.00 -4.17 7.45
CA MET A 270 -4.72 -5.47 8.05
C MET A 270 -3.73 -6.27 7.20
N GLY A 271 -3.82 -6.17 5.87
CA GLY A 271 -2.91 -6.83 4.91
C GLY A 271 -1.44 -6.41 5.03
N MET A 272 -1.17 -5.24 5.62
CA MET A 272 0.18 -4.73 5.90
C MET A 272 0.76 -5.16 7.26
N VAL A 273 0.03 -5.93 8.06
CA VAL A 273 0.43 -6.27 9.45
C VAL A 273 0.95 -7.70 9.51
N GLN A 274 2.20 -7.89 9.95
CA GLN A 274 2.82 -9.22 10.02
C GLN A 274 2.03 -10.19 10.91
N TRP A 275 1.62 -11.31 10.30
CA TRP A 275 0.91 -12.43 10.91
C TRP A 275 1.80 -13.67 10.99
N ILE A 276 1.51 -14.54 11.95
CA ILE A 276 2.02 -15.92 11.98
C ILE A 276 1.08 -16.76 11.11
N SER A 277 1.61 -17.55 10.17
CA SER A 277 0.78 -18.34 9.25
C SER A 277 0.41 -19.71 9.84
N CYS A 278 -0.87 -19.90 10.14
CA CYS A 278 -1.46 -21.17 10.54
C CYS A 278 -2.18 -21.80 9.34
N GLY A 279 -1.42 -22.31 8.36
CA GLY A 279 -2.00 -22.98 7.20
C GLY A 279 -2.71 -24.30 7.55
N PRO A 280 -3.45 -24.90 6.60
CA PRO A 280 -4.21 -26.16 6.81
C PRO A 280 -3.32 -27.41 6.90
N GLU A 281 -2.01 -27.26 7.06
CA GLU A 281 -1.05 -28.34 7.27
C GLU A 281 -0.97 -28.69 8.77
N ASP A 282 -1.06 -29.98 9.10
CA ASP A 282 -0.90 -30.46 10.47
C ASP A 282 0.44 -29.98 11.08
N GLY A 283 0.41 -29.51 12.34
CA GLY A 283 1.59 -28.99 13.03
C GLY A 283 1.84 -27.48 12.86
N MET A 284 1.08 -26.75 12.04
CA MET A 284 1.29 -25.29 11.89
C MET A 284 0.76 -24.49 13.09
N LEU A 285 -0.37 -24.90 13.67
CA LEU A 285 -0.92 -24.30 14.90
C LEU A 285 0.03 -24.48 16.10
N GLU A 286 0.73 -25.61 16.13
CA GLU A 286 1.76 -25.95 17.10
C GLU A 286 2.98 -25.04 16.99
N LYS A 287 3.52 -24.85 15.78
CA LYS A 287 4.62 -23.91 15.53
C LYS A 287 4.24 -22.48 15.95
N ALA A 288 3.03 -22.04 15.58
CA ALA A 288 2.51 -20.74 15.99
C ALA A 288 2.38 -20.60 17.51
N SER A 289 1.98 -21.67 18.20
CA SER A 289 1.90 -21.70 19.67
C SER A 289 3.28 -21.61 20.33
N VAL A 290 4.33 -22.20 19.73
CA VAL A 290 5.72 -22.07 20.21
C VAL A 290 6.20 -20.62 20.07
N ILE A 291 6.05 -20.03 18.88
CA ILE A 291 6.42 -18.62 18.60
C ILE A 291 5.75 -17.67 19.60
N LEU A 292 4.46 -17.87 19.91
CA LEU A 292 3.76 -17.05 20.90
C LEU A 292 4.37 -17.17 22.30
N ILE A 293 4.75 -18.37 22.78
CA ILE A 293 5.37 -18.54 24.10
C ILE A 293 6.75 -17.86 24.19
N GLU A 294 7.52 -17.90 23.10
CA GLU A 294 8.81 -17.22 22.97
C GLU A 294 8.65 -15.69 23.00
N HIS A 295 7.75 -15.17 22.15
CA HIS A 295 7.34 -13.75 22.13
C HIS A 295 6.83 -13.21 23.48
N ILE A 296 6.23 -14.07 24.31
CA ILE A 296 5.74 -13.73 25.65
C ILE A 296 6.87 -13.72 26.69
N SER A 297 7.88 -14.56 26.50
CA SER A 297 9.03 -14.68 27.41
C SER A 297 10.02 -13.53 27.19
N LEU A 298 10.16 -13.07 25.94
CA LEU A 298 10.88 -11.86 25.57
C LEU A 298 10.07 -10.60 25.93
N ARG A 299 10.41 -9.95 27.05
CA ARG A 299 9.85 -8.64 27.42
C ARG A 299 10.22 -7.59 26.36
N SER A 300 9.22 -6.88 25.85
CA SER A 300 9.37 -5.92 24.75
C SER A 300 10.29 -4.75 25.12
N VAL A 301 11.49 -4.72 24.54
CA VAL A 301 12.39 -3.56 24.55
C VAL A 301 12.13 -2.71 23.29
N GLU A 302 12.25 -1.39 23.40
CA GLU A 302 12.29 -0.48 22.24
C GLU A 302 13.56 -0.77 21.43
N VAL A 303 13.42 -0.95 20.12
CA VAL A 303 14.55 -1.36 19.26
C VAL A 303 15.07 -0.16 18.50
N SER A 304 16.32 0.21 18.78
CA SER A 304 17.17 0.90 17.82
C SER A 304 17.39 -0.04 16.63
N LEU A 305 17.02 0.34 15.41
CA LEU A 305 17.15 -0.53 14.22
C LEU A 305 18.60 -0.83 13.80
N HIS A 306 19.61 -0.30 14.49
CA HIS A 306 21.01 -0.55 14.18
C HIS A 306 21.45 -1.95 14.64
N TYR A 307 21.96 -2.74 13.68
CA TYR A 307 22.53 -4.07 13.88
C TYR A 307 23.99 -4.11 13.43
N ASP A 308 24.77 -5.02 13.99
CA ASP A 308 26.15 -5.29 13.56
C ASP A 308 26.18 -6.34 12.44
N VAL A 309 25.38 -7.40 12.57
CA VAL A 309 25.32 -8.53 11.63
C VAL A 309 23.88 -8.90 11.33
N PHE A 310 23.53 -9.10 10.07
CA PHE A 310 22.30 -9.72 9.61
C PHE A 310 22.59 -11.14 9.13
N ILE A 311 21.91 -12.16 9.67
CA ILE A 311 22.02 -13.53 9.16
C ILE A 311 20.85 -13.78 8.19
N SER A 312 21.16 -13.86 6.90
CA SER A 312 20.24 -14.19 5.82
C SER A 312 20.29 -15.69 5.55
N TYR A 313 19.15 -16.38 5.66
CA TYR A 313 19.06 -17.84 5.51
C TYR A 313 17.67 -18.29 5.05
N SER A 314 17.58 -19.39 4.29
CA SER A 314 16.30 -20.05 4.03
C SER A 314 15.83 -20.76 5.29
N HIS A 315 14.53 -20.71 5.62
CA HIS A 315 13.96 -21.36 6.81
C HIS A 315 14.25 -22.87 6.88
N ARG A 316 14.49 -23.52 5.73
CA ARG A 316 14.91 -24.93 5.63
C ARG A 316 16.34 -25.18 6.15
N ASN A 317 17.18 -24.14 6.18
CA ASN A 317 18.53 -24.16 6.72
C ASN A 317 18.64 -23.55 8.13
N LEU A 318 17.52 -23.38 8.86
CA LEU A 318 17.48 -22.81 10.22
C LEU A 318 18.49 -23.47 11.19
N ALA A 319 18.70 -24.79 11.08
CA ALA A 319 19.68 -25.51 11.90
C ALA A 319 21.12 -25.00 11.67
N ALA A 320 21.50 -24.73 10.41
CA ALA A 320 22.80 -24.14 10.08
C ALA A 320 22.88 -22.69 10.56
N ALA A 321 21.82 -21.90 10.37
CA ALA A 321 21.76 -20.50 10.78
C ALA A 321 21.93 -20.32 12.30
N LYS A 322 21.38 -21.25 13.11
CA LYS A 322 21.59 -21.25 14.57
C LYS A 322 23.04 -21.47 14.99
N VAL A 323 23.84 -22.26 14.25
CA VAL A 323 25.28 -22.43 14.55
C VAL A 323 26.01 -21.10 14.44
N PHE A 324 25.73 -20.28 13.41
CA PHE A 324 26.31 -18.95 13.28
C PHE A 324 25.83 -18.00 14.38
N LEU A 325 24.52 -17.96 14.66
CA LEU A 325 23.93 -17.11 15.71
C LEU A 325 24.56 -17.41 17.09
N GLU A 326 24.60 -18.67 17.49
CA GLU A 326 25.22 -19.08 18.75
C GLU A 326 26.73 -18.78 18.80
N THR A 327 27.42 -18.84 17.66
CA THR A 327 28.86 -18.56 17.59
C THR A 327 29.16 -17.07 17.76
N PHE A 328 28.36 -16.19 17.14
CA PHE A 328 28.43 -14.75 17.41
C PHE A 328 28.15 -14.44 18.89
N GLN A 329 27.10 -15.04 19.47
CA GLN A 329 26.74 -14.88 20.88
C GLN A 329 27.83 -15.38 21.84
N LYS A 330 28.59 -16.42 21.47
CA LYS A 330 29.74 -16.93 22.25
C LYS A 330 30.97 -16.02 22.16
N LEU A 331 31.20 -15.38 21.01
CA LEU A 331 32.35 -14.48 20.76
C LEU A 331 32.18 -13.06 21.31
N SER A 332 30.95 -12.53 21.24
CA SER A 332 30.66 -11.12 21.44
C SER A 332 29.19 -10.97 21.87
N PRO A 333 28.86 -11.23 23.16
CA PRO A 333 27.48 -11.14 23.68
C PRO A 333 26.83 -9.76 23.52
N GLU A 334 27.63 -8.72 23.32
CA GLU A 334 27.24 -7.33 23.05
C GLU A 334 26.78 -7.06 21.60
N LEU A 335 27.07 -7.97 20.67
CA LEU A 335 26.89 -7.78 19.23
C LEU A 335 25.42 -7.92 18.81
N LYS A 336 24.89 -6.92 18.10
CA LYS A 336 23.49 -6.93 17.66
C LYS A 336 23.30 -7.74 16.38
N VAL A 337 22.97 -9.01 16.53
CA VAL A 337 22.60 -9.88 15.40
C VAL A 337 21.11 -9.72 15.05
N PHE A 338 20.79 -9.40 13.80
CA PHE A 338 19.45 -9.61 13.24
C PHE A 338 19.32 -11.09 12.82
N PHE A 339 18.29 -11.74 13.35
CA PHE A 339 17.92 -13.12 13.02
C PHE A 339 16.41 -13.16 12.80
N ASP A 340 15.98 -13.61 11.61
CA ASP A 340 14.60 -13.45 11.11
C ASP A 340 13.52 -13.87 12.13
N TYR A 341 13.69 -15.04 12.75
CA TYR A 341 12.77 -15.62 13.72
C TYR A 341 12.59 -14.78 15.01
N ASP A 342 13.64 -14.06 15.42
CA ASP A 342 13.68 -13.31 16.69
C ASP A 342 13.42 -11.80 16.48
N ALA A 343 13.71 -11.29 15.28
CA ALA A 343 13.72 -9.86 14.98
C ALA A 343 12.47 -9.35 14.23
N LEU A 344 11.80 -10.19 13.40
CA LEU A 344 10.56 -9.78 12.72
C LEU A 344 9.35 -9.79 13.66
N LYS A 345 9.22 -8.70 14.41
CA LYS A 345 8.10 -8.45 15.31
C LYS A 345 6.75 -8.50 14.57
N THR A 346 5.92 -9.49 14.91
CA THR A 346 4.50 -9.52 14.54
C THR A 346 3.80 -8.21 14.89
N GLY A 347 2.84 -7.77 14.08
CA GLY A 347 2.14 -6.51 14.29
C GLY A 347 2.72 -5.28 13.57
N VAL A 348 3.73 -5.46 12.71
CA VAL A 348 4.43 -4.40 11.95
C VAL A 348 4.48 -4.78 10.46
N SER A 349 4.75 -3.83 9.55
CA SER A 349 5.04 -4.14 8.14
C SER A 349 6.39 -4.85 8.00
N TRP A 350 6.35 -6.17 7.83
CA TRP A 350 7.54 -7.03 7.83
C TRP A 350 8.50 -6.74 6.68
N GLN A 351 8.00 -6.54 5.46
CA GLN A 351 8.85 -6.35 4.29
C GLN A 351 9.68 -5.08 4.39
N GLN A 352 9.08 -4.00 4.89
CA GLN A 352 9.85 -2.81 5.24
C GLN A 352 10.81 -3.08 6.39
N THR A 353 10.38 -3.74 7.47
CA THR A 353 11.24 -4.03 8.63
C THR A 353 12.49 -4.82 8.23
N LEU A 354 12.35 -5.77 7.28
CA LEU A 354 13.41 -6.59 6.73
C LEU A 354 14.40 -5.74 5.91
N TYR A 355 13.91 -4.95 4.94
CA TYR A 355 14.77 -4.05 4.17
C TYR A 355 15.45 -2.98 5.05
N ASP A 356 14.72 -2.33 5.95
CA ASP A 356 15.25 -1.34 6.90
C ASP A 356 16.31 -1.94 7.83
N SER A 357 16.21 -3.24 8.17
CA SER A 357 17.20 -3.95 8.99
C SER A 357 18.47 -4.30 8.22
N VAL A 358 18.37 -4.69 6.94
CA VAL A 358 19.56 -4.79 6.05
C VAL A 358 20.18 -3.39 5.87
N ASP A 359 19.36 -2.35 5.70
CA ASP A 359 19.82 -0.98 5.50
C ASP A 359 20.59 -0.40 6.72
N ALA A 360 20.32 -0.93 7.92
CA ALA A 360 20.92 -0.53 9.19
C ALA A 360 21.94 -1.54 9.78
N SER A 361 22.31 -2.57 9.01
CA SER A 361 23.32 -3.58 9.37
C SER A 361 24.71 -3.24 8.80
N ARG A 362 25.78 -3.55 9.56
CA ARG A 362 27.19 -3.36 9.11
C ARG A 362 27.71 -4.53 8.27
N CYS A 363 27.23 -5.74 8.54
CA CYS A 363 27.56 -6.96 7.79
C CYS A 363 26.29 -7.77 7.50
N VAL A 364 26.24 -8.46 6.36
CA VAL A 364 25.28 -9.53 6.07
C VAL A 364 26.06 -10.83 5.90
N VAL A 365 25.61 -11.89 6.58
CA VAL A 365 26.06 -13.28 6.37
C VAL A 365 24.96 -14.01 5.61
N ALA A 366 25.22 -14.35 4.34
CA ALA A 366 24.28 -15.04 3.47
C ALA A 366 24.60 -16.54 3.40
N LEU A 367 23.71 -17.37 3.96
CA LEU A 367 23.88 -18.83 4.01
C LEU A 367 23.29 -19.49 2.75
N LEU A 368 24.11 -19.57 1.70
CA LEU A 368 23.73 -20.02 0.36
C LEU A 368 23.47 -21.53 0.30
N SER A 369 22.33 -21.87 -0.29
CA SER A 369 21.86 -23.22 -0.61
C SER A 369 20.90 -23.18 -1.81
N THR A 370 20.48 -24.34 -2.30
CA THR A 370 19.38 -24.48 -3.27
C THR A 370 18.06 -23.95 -2.72
N ASP A 371 17.75 -24.23 -1.45
CA ASP A 371 16.58 -23.71 -0.72
C ASP A 371 16.63 -22.19 -0.48
N TYR A 372 17.83 -21.59 -0.48
CA TYR A 372 18.03 -20.14 -0.41
C TYR A 372 17.73 -19.49 -1.77
N LEU A 373 18.24 -20.06 -2.87
CA LEU A 373 17.95 -19.54 -4.21
C LEU A 373 16.50 -19.75 -4.66
N ALA A 374 15.83 -20.77 -4.15
CA ALA A 374 14.39 -20.97 -4.37
C ALA A 374 13.52 -19.97 -3.59
N SER A 375 14.08 -19.25 -2.61
CA SER A 375 13.36 -18.28 -1.79
C SER A 375 13.49 -16.87 -2.35
N ALA A 376 12.41 -16.35 -2.95
CA ALA A 376 12.34 -14.98 -3.46
C ALA A 376 12.67 -13.90 -2.39
N MET A 377 12.47 -14.21 -1.10
CA MET A 377 12.83 -13.31 0.00
C MET A 377 14.34 -13.30 0.26
N CYS A 378 14.98 -14.47 0.24
CA CYS A 378 16.42 -14.60 0.45
C CYS A 378 17.21 -14.06 -0.75
N THR A 379 16.69 -14.19 -1.98
CA THR A 379 17.28 -13.53 -3.16
C THR A 379 17.07 -12.01 -3.15
N GLU A 380 15.95 -11.51 -2.62
CA GLU A 380 15.75 -10.08 -2.37
C GLU A 380 16.76 -9.52 -1.35
N GLU A 381 16.94 -10.20 -0.21
CA GLU A 381 17.99 -9.87 0.79
C GLU A 381 19.39 -9.91 0.18
N PHE A 382 19.70 -10.95 -0.59
CA PHE A 382 21.01 -11.12 -1.22
C PHE A 382 21.30 -10.00 -2.21
N HIS A 383 20.36 -9.64 -3.10
CA HIS A 383 20.55 -8.55 -4.06
C HIS A 383 20.71 -7.19 -3.37
N LEU A 384 19.97 -6.93 -2.29
CA LEU A 384 20.11 -5.70 -1.50
C LEU A 384 21.50 -5.62 -0.83
N SER A 385 21.94 -6.71 -0.24
CA SER A 385 23.25 -6.80 0.42
C SER A 385 24.40 -6.67 -0.59
N LEU A 386 24.27 -7.32 -1.75
CA LEU A 386 25.22 -7.29 -2.86
C LEU A 386 25.40 -5.86 -3.41
N ALA A 387 24.30 -5.14 -3.57
CA ALA A 387 24.32 -3.75 -3.99
C ALA A 387 25.05 -2.85 -2.98
N LYS A 388 24.72 -2.96 -1.69
CA LYS A 388 25.37 -2.15 -0.64
C LYS A 388 26.85 -2.45 -0.45
N HIS A 389 27.29 -3.68 -0.74
CA HIS A 389 28.70 -4.09 -0.73
C HIS A 389 29.53 -3.46 -1.86
N PHE A 390 28.93 -3.27 -3.05
CA PHE A 390 29.60 -2.62 -4.18
C PHE A 390 29.40 -1.09 -4.27
N ALA A 391 28.44 -0.53 -3.52
CA ALA A 391 28.16 0.90 -3.49
C ALA A 391 29.40 1.72 -3.08
N LYS A 392 29.58 2.89 -3.70
CA LYS A 392 30.75 3.78 -3.50
C LYS A 392 31.00 4.20 -2.05
N GLU A 393 29.93 4.27 -1.23
CA GLU A 393 30.00 4.65 0.19
C GLU A 393 30.29 3.47 1.14
N LYS A 394 30.23 2.22 0.65
CA LYS A 394 30.50 0.96 1.37
C LYS A 394 29.96 0.89 2.81
N GLU A 395 28.66 1.14 2.96
CA GLU A 395 27.95 1.03 4.25
C GLU A 395 27.91 -0.39 4.84
N LEU A 396 28.12 -1.44 4.03
CA LEU A 396 27.82 -2.83 4.39
C LEU A 396 28.78 -3.83 3.75
N GLU A 397 29.21 -4.85 4.51
CA GLU A 397 29.96 -6.00 3.99
C GLU A 397 29.06 -7.23 3.77
N LEU A 398 29.23 -7.94 2.65
CA LEU A 398 28.51 -9.18 2.36
C LEU A 398 29.47 -10.38 2.42
N VAL A 399 29.28 -11.25 3.41
CA VAL A 399 29.97 -12.53 3.55
C VAL A 399 29.03 -13.64 3.13
N ALA A 400 29.33 -14.28 1.99
CA ALA A 400 28.58 -15.45 1.52
C ALA A 400 29.20 -16.75 2.06
N VAL A 401 28.38 -17.67 2.55
CA VAL A 401 28.80 -19.02 2.99
C VAL A 401 28.05 -20.05 2.16
N SER A 402 28.76 -20.93 1.46
CA SER A 402 28.15 -22.00 0.65
C SER A 402 27.98 -23.25 1.52
N LEU A 403 26.75 -23.51 1.97
CA LEU A 403 26.43 -24.71 2.76
C LEU A 403 26.53 -25.99 1.91
N GLU A 404 26.23 -25.88 0.62
CA GLU A 404 26.31 -26.94 -0.38
C GLU A 404 26.81 -26.40 -1.74
N PRO A 405 27.14 -27.25 -2.73
CA PRO A 405 27.59 -26.81 -4.05
C PRO A 405 26.46 -26.19 -4.92
N VAL A 406 26.30 -24.87 -4.86
CA VAL A 406 25.20 -24.15 -5.54
C VAL A 406 25.55 -23.84 -7.01
N ARG A 407 24.89 -24.52 -7.96
CA ARG A 407 25.25 -24.48 -9.40
C ARG A 407 24.77 -23.27 -10.20
N HIS A 408 23.91 -22.42 -9.64
CA HIS A 408 23.23 -21.35 -10.38
C HIS A 408 23.74 -19.94 -10.06
N LEU A 409 24.41 -19.75 -8.93
CA LEU A 409 24.91 -18.43 -8.54
C LEU A 409 26.28 -18.20 -9.16
N VAL A 410 26.31 -17.49 -10.30
CA VAL A 410 27.53 -17.11 -11.02
C VAL A 410 28.22 -15.93 -10.31
N LEU A 411 28.55 -16.14 -9.02
CA LEU A 411 29.20 -15.16 -8.14
C LEU A 411 30.71 -15.10 -8.30
N GLY A 412 31.37 -16.22 -8.65
CA GLY A 412 32.80 -16.45 -8.36
C GLY A 412 33.79 -15.38 -8.87
N ASP A 413 33.39 -14.58 -9.85
CA ASP A 413 34.18 -13.46 -10.38
C ASP A 413 34.09 -12.17 -9.52
N TYR A 414 33.11 -12.09 -8.62
CA TYR A 414 32.69 -10.90 -7.85
C TYR A 414 32.61 -11.15 -6.33
N ILE A 415 32.14 -12.33 -5.91
CA ILE A 415 32.12 -12.80 -4.52
C ILE A 415 32.62 -14.25 -4.51
N GLN A 416 33.56 -14.55 -3.62
CA GLN A 416 34.03 -15.91 -3.33
C GLN A 416 33.35 -16.40 -2.04
N PRO A 417 32.41 -17.35 -2.11
CA PRO A 417 31.74 -17.84 -0.91
C PRO A 417 32.67 -18.69 -0.05
N VAL A 418 32.61 -18.50 1.27
CA VAL A 418 33.25 -19.38 2.25
C VAL A 418 32.68 -20.79 2.08
N ASN A 419 33.51 -21.74 1.62
CA ASN A 419 33.05 -23.10 1.40
C ASN A 419 32.89 -23.86 2.73
N ALA A 420 31.65 -24.22 3.06
CA ALA A 420 31.30 -25.05 4.21
C ALA A 420 31.01 -26.52 3.85
N HIS A 421 30.76 -26.86 2.58
CA HIS A 421 30.49 -28.24 2.20
C HIS A 421 31.75 -29.11 2.39
N GLY A 422 31.57 -30.31 2.95
CA GLY A 422 32.66 -31.24 3.25
C GLY A 422 33.55 -30.88 4.45
N LYS A 423 33.15 -29.90 5.27
CA LYS A 423 33.80 -29.51 6.54
C LYS A 423 32.83 -29.65 7.72
N GLU A 424 33.34 -29.57 8.95
CA GLU A 424 32.47 -29.37 10.11
C GLU A 424 31.93 -27.93 10.11
N LEU A 425 30.61 -27.78 10.24
CA LEU A 425 29.95 -26.47 10.14
C LEU A 425 30.27 -25.57 11.34
N SER A 426 30.56 -26.17 12.49
CA SER A 426 31.10 -25.56 13.70
C SER A 426 32.38 -24.78 13.41
N ASP A 427 33.41 -25.42 12.86
CA ASP A 427 34.70 -24.80 12.52
C ASP A 427 34.53 -23.64 11.54
N VAL A 428 33.69 -23.84 10.51
CA VAL A 428 33.45 -22.82 9.48
C VAL A 428 32.70 -21.61 10.06
N ALA A 429 31.70 -21.84 10.92
CA ALA A 429 31.05 -20.75 11.66
C ALA A 429 32.05 -20.07 12.62
N MET A 430 32.88 -20.83 13.32
CA MET A 430 33.87 -20.32 14.27
C MET A 430 34.87 -19.38 13.59
N ALA A 431 35.46 -19.79 12.47
CA ALA A 431 36.36 -18.96 11.67
C ALA A 431 35.65 -17.72 11.08
N THR A 432 34.45 -17.92 10.49
CA THR A 432 33.67 -16.84 9.85
C THR A 432 33.24 -15.77 10.85
N CYS A 433 32.66 -16.17 11.99
CA CYS A 433 32.21 -15.25 13.03
C CYS A 433 33.39 -14.55 13.72
N THR A 434 34.53 -15.22 13.90
CA THR A 434 35.75 -14.58 14.46
C THR A 434 36.25 -13.47 13.53
N ALA A 435 36.42 -13.77 12.24
CA ALA A 435 36.82 -12.78 11.24
C ALA A 435 35.89 -11.56 11.17
N ILE A 436 34.58 -11.78 11.28
CA ILE A 436 33.58 -10.70 11.29
C ILE A 436 33.66 -9.89 12.60
N CYS A 437 33.76 -10.54 13.76
CA CYS A 437 33.92 -9.86 15.05
C CYS A 437 35.20 -9.03 15.11
N ASP A 438 36.32 -9.53 14.59
CA ASP A 438 37.60 -8.82 14.56
C ASP A 438 37.60 -7.67 13.56
N TRP A 439 36.97 -7.84 12.39
CA TRP A 439 36.74 -6.75 11.44
C TRP A 439 35.83 -5.66 12.04
N LEU A 440 34.73 -6.02 12.70
CA LEU A 440 33.81 -5.07 13.37
C LEU A 440 34.51 -4.24 14.46
N LYS A 441 35.59 -4.76 15.06
CA LYS A 441 36.40 -4.12 16.11
C LYS A 441 37.60 -3.34 15.57
N THR A 442 38.25 -3.81 14.50
CA THR A 442 39.56 -3.30 14.02
C THR A 442 39.53 -2.64 12.64
N GLY A 443 38.45 -2.82 11.88
CA GLY A 443 38.36 -2.46 10.46
C GLY A 443 39.18 -3.34 9.51
N THR A 444 40.00 -4.27 10.03
CA THR A 444 40.89 -5.12 9.22
C THR A 444 40.11 -6.32 8.67
N LYS A 445 40.18 -6.53 7.35
CA LYS A 445 39.56 -7.69 6.67
C LYS A 445 40.52 -8.87 6.60
N THR A 446 39.94 -10.07 6.49
CA THR A 446 40.65 -11.35 6.32
C THR A 446 40.03 -12.14 5.16
N GLU A 447 40.56 -13.35 4.89
CA GLU A 447 40.15 -14.28 3.81
C GLU A 447 38.64 -14.61 3.74
N VAL A 448 37.89 -14.30 4.80
CA VAL A 448 36.42 -14.49 4.89
C VAL A 448 35.66 -13.42 4.09
N PHE A 449 36.28 -12.27 3.84
CA PHE A 449 35.71 -11.18 3.04
C PHE A 449 36.16 -11.30 1.59
N SER A 450 35.25 -11.14 0.63
CA SER A 450 35.62 -11.11 -0.79
C SER A 450 36.41 -9.84 -1.14
N GLU A 451 37.46 -9.99 -1.94
CA GLU A 451 38.16 -8.86 -2.53
C GLU A 451 37.23 -8.14 -3.52
N SER A 452 36.91 -6.89 -3.21
CA SER A 452 36.14 -6.04 -4.11
C SER A 452 36.95 -5.74 -5.37
N ARG A 453 36.60 -6.43 -6.46
CA ARG A 453 36.77 -5.87 -7.80
C ARG A 453 35.89 -4.62 -7.97
N ASP A 454 36.04 -3.95 -9.10
CA ASP A 454 35.67 -2.54 -9.26
C ASP A 454 34.25 -2.20 -8.77
N PRO A 455 34.07 -1.09 -8.04
CA PRO A 455 32.79 -0.73 -7.43
C PRO A 455 31.75 -0.46 -8.52
N VAL A 456 30.63 -1.18 -8.43
CA VAL A 456 29.55 -1.10 -9.40
C VAL A 456 28.70 0.14 -9.14
N ASP A 457 28.66 1.06 -10.11
CA ASP A 457 27.62 2.07 -10.18
C ASP A 457 26.36 1.48 -10.83
N ILE A 458 25.36 1.20 -9.99
CA ILE A 458 24.11 0.54 -10.37
C ILE A 458 23.26 1.47 -11.24
N ASP A 459 23.26 2.78 -10.96
CA ASP A 459 22.50 3.76 -11.71
C ASP A 459 23.09 3.97 -13.10
N GLU A 460 24.42 4.14 -13.20
CA GLU A 460 25.13 4.32 -14.47
C GLU A 460 24.98 3.08 -15.37
N THR A 461 25.21 1.87 -14.81
CA THR A 461 25.05 0.62 -15.56
C THR A 461 23.59 0.41 -15.99
N SER A 462 22.63 0.85 -15.17
CA SER A 462 21.21 0.81 -15.53
C SER A 462 20.85 1.80 -16.63
N GLU A 463 21.39 3.03 -16.63
CA GLU A 463 21.20 3.99 -17.74
C GLU A 463 21.80 3.46 -19.04
N GLN A 464 23.05 3.00 -19.01
CA GLN A 464 23.71 2.39 -20.18
C GLN A 464 22.90 1.18 -20.70
N THR A 465 22.37 0.34 -19.81
CA THR A 465 21.52 -0.80 -20.20
C THR A 465 20.20 -0.33 -20.82
N ARG A 466 19.54 0.70 -20.26
CA ARG A 466 18.34 1.32 -20.85
C ARG A 466 18.62 1.89 -22.25
N GLU A 467 19.74 2.58 -22.46
CA GLU A 467 20.12 3.12 -23.77
C GLU A 467 20.35 2.01 -24.80
N LEU A 468 21.12 0.98 -24.46
CA LEU A 468 21.38 -0.15 -25.35
C LEU A 468 20.11 -0.94 -25.69
N LEU A 469 19.23 -1.18 -24.70
CA LEU A 469 17.94 -1.82 -24.93
C LEU A 469 17.03 -0.99 -25.81
N TYR A 470 16.95 0.33 -25.57
CA TYR A 470 16.18 1.25 -26.40
C TYR A 470 16.67 1.20 -27.85
N HIS A 471 17.97 1.36 -28.08
CA HIS A 471 18.54 1.33 -29.43
C HIS A 471 18.43 -0.04 -30.13
N LYS A 472 18.34 -1.14 -29.37
CA LYS A 472 18.12 -2.50 -29.90
C LYS A 472 16.68 -2.76 -30.33
N THR A 473 15.69 -2.24 -29.58
CA THR A 473 14.26 -2.45 -29.85
C THR A 473 13.69 -1.40 -30.81
N TYR A 474 14.02 -0.12 -30.59
CA TYR A 474 13.53 1.03 -31.37
C TYR A 474 14.57 1.50 -32.39
N ALA A 475 15.20 0.55 -33.09
CA ALA A 475 16.32 0.80 -33.98
C ALA A 475 15.96 1.80 -35.09
N LEU A 476 16.66 2.95 -35.11
CA LEU A 476 16.50 3.98 -36.11
C LEU A 476 17.20 3.58 -37.43
N GLU A 477 16.50 2.82 -38.28
CA GLU A 477 16.83 2.87 -39.71
C GLU A 477 16.60 4.30 -40.22
N LYS A 478 17.49 4.76 -41.12
CA LYS A 478 17.66 6.19 -41.41
C LYS A 478 16.34 6.84 -41.84
N ASN A 479 15.88 7.78 -41.00
CA ASN A 479 14.71 8.64 -41.20
C ASN A 479 13.34 7.95 -41.14
N GLN A 480 13.17 6.83 -40.41
CA GLN A 480 11.85 6.33 -40.03
C GLN A 480 11.64 6.25 -38.50
N LEU A 481 10.52 6.81 -38.03
CA LEU A 481 10.21 6.99 -36.61
C LEU A 481 9.33 5.82 -36.12
N VAL A 482 9.97 4.70 -35.83
CA VAL A 482 9.32 3.41 -35.44
C VAL A 482 8.56 3.50 -34.10
N LEU A 483 8.76 4.56 -33.31
CA LEU A 483 8.01 4.85 -32.08
C LEU A 483 6.55 5.29 -32.29
N LEU A 484 6.09 5.54 -33.51
CA LEU A 484 4.70 5.87 -33.77
C LEU A 484 3.83 4.59 -33.82
N PRO A 485 2.73 4.50 -33.03
CA PRO A 485 1.73 3.45 -33.22
C PRO A 485 1.18 3.45 -34.66
N THR A 486 0.88 2.27 -35.21
CA THR A 486 0.58 2.06 -36.63
C THR A 486 -0.52 2.98 -37.20
N ALA A 487 -1.45 3.45 -36.36
CA ALA A 487 -2.45 4.45 -36.71
C ALA A 487 -1.85 5.74 -37.32
N CYS A 488 -0.68 6.19 -36.87
CA CYS A 488 -0.08 7.43 -37.34
C CYS A 488 0.53 7.34 -38.76
N GLN A 489 0.62 6.14 -39.34
CA GLN A 489 1.12 5.94 -40.71
C GLN A 489 0.05 6.15 -41.80
N GLN A 490 -1.22 6.38 -41.42
CA GLN A 490 -2.33 6.48 -42.38
C GLN A 490 -2.65 7.93 -42.80
N ASP A 491 -2.34 8.93 -41.99
CA ASP A 491 -2.73 10.33 -42.23
C ASP A 491 -1.73 11.17 -43.05
N THR A 492 -0.54 10.66 -43.38
CA THR A 492 0.49 11.45 -44.11
C THR A 492 0.32 11.49 -45.64
N ASN A 493 -0.73 10.87 -46.19
CA ASN A 493 -0.90 10.66 -47.64
C ASN A 493 -1.95 11.56 -48.33
N THR A 494 -2.34 12.68 -47.72
CA THR A 494 -3.33 13.63 -48.27
C THR A 494 -2.70 14.96 -48.69
N THR A 495 -1.91 14.95 -49.76
CA THR A 495 -1.43 16.19 -50.41
C THR A 495 -2.61 16.94 -51.08
N PRO A 496 -2.89 18.21 -50.73
CA PRO A 496 -4.01 18.94 -51.32
C PRO A 496 -3.68 19.42 -52.75
N GLN A 497 -4.32 18.81 -53.76
CA GLN A 497 -4.24 19.31 -55.14
C GLN A 497 -5.04 20.60 -55.34
N VAL A 498 -4.37 21.75 -55.29
CA VAL A 498 -4.89 23.01 -55.85
C VAL A 498 -4.35 23.19 -57.26
N LYS A 499 -5.24 23.20 -58.26
CA LYS A 499 -4.87 23.40 -59.67
C LYS A 499 -4.73 24.90 -59.99
N ALA A 500 -3.53 25.32 -60.38
CA ALA A 500 -3.31 26.56 -61.10
C ALA A 500 -2.42 26.29 -62.34
N LYS A 501 -2.92 26.59 -63.54
CA LYS A 501 -2.14 26.56 -64.79
C LYS A 501 -1.75 27.98 -65.17
N ALA A 502 -0.45 28.26 -65.37
CA ALA A 502 0.04 29.09 -66.47
C ALA A 502 1.59 29.07 -66.56
N LYS A 503 2.09 28.56 -67.70
CA LYS A 503 3.26 28.98 -68.50
C LYS A 503 4.54 29.52 -67.83
N ASP A 504 5.63 28.81 -68.12
CA ASP A 504 6.85 29.30 -68.80
C ASP A 504 7.46 30.65 -68.37
N ALA A 505 8.62 30.60 -67.70
CA ALA A 505 9.87 31.12 -68.28
C ALA A 505 11.13 30.74 -67.47
N THR A 506 12.23 30.62 -68.22
CA THR A 506 13.67 30.68 -67.86
C THR A 506 14.08 31.29 -66.51
N GLY A 507 15.03 30.65 -65.81
CA GLY A 507 16.03 31.38 -64.99
C GLY A 507 17.22 31.89 -65.85
N PRO A 508 18.35 32.37 -65.27
CA PRO A 508 18.75 32.34 -63.86
C PRO A 508 19.48 33.63 -63.35
N LYS A 509 20.17 33.51 -62.20
CA LYS A 509 21.42 34.21 -61.79
C LYS A 509 21.43 35.65 -61.16
N THR A 510 22.03 35.70 -59.97
CA THR A 510 23.05 36.64 -59.42
C THR A 510 22.76 38.06 -58.88
N GLN A 511 23.51 38.37 -57.80
CA GLN A 511 23.92 39.70 -57.24
C GLN A 511 22.79 40.52 -56.56
N THR A 512 22.93 41.09 -55.34
CA THR A 512 23.91 42.04 -54.75
C THR A 512 23.96 43.40 -55.48
N LYS A 513 24.00 44.57 -54.82
CA LYS A 513 24.45 44.89 -53.44
C LYS A 513 23.80 46.19 -52.90
N THR A 514 23.84 46.37 -51.58
CA THR A 514 23.86 47.63 -50.76
C THR A 514 23.49 48.99 -51.36
N ASP A 515 22.77 49.82 -50.58
CA ASP A 515 23.45 50.95 -49.90
C ASP A 515 22.70 51.55 -48.68
N THR A 516 23.41 52.43 -47.94
CA THR A 516 23.05 53.08 -46.66
C THR A 516 23.32 54.61 -46.79
N PRO A 517 22.80 55.54 -45.94
CA PRO A 517 23.37 55.74 -44.58
C PRO A 517 22.52 56.48 -43.47
N LYS A 518 22.88 56.26 -42.18
CA LYS A 518 22.83 57.21 -41.02
C LYS A 518 21.43 57.71 -40.52
N SER A 519 21.19 58.26 -39.31
CA SER A 519 21.82 58.40 -37.96
C SER A 519 20.88 59.26 -37.05
N ASP A 520 20.82 59.33 -35.70
CA ASP A 520 21.32 58.63 -34.49
C ASP A 520 20.68 59.31 -33.21
N THR A 521 20.75 58.90 -31.93
CA THR A 521 21.35 57.75 -31.20
C THR A 521 20.31 57.07 -30.24
N ARG A 522 20.05 57.31 -28.92
CA ARG A 522 20.77 57.97 -27.79
C ARG A 522 20.32 57.60 -26.34
N ARG A 523 20.69 56.40 -25.85
CA ARG A 523 20.79 55.96 -24.41
C ARG A 523 19.47 55.62 -23.67
N LYS A 524 19.35 54.62 -22.76
CA LYS A 524 20.17 54.07 -21.63
C LYS A 524 20.23 55.02 -20.41
N MET A 525 20.24 54.64 -19.11
CA MET A 525 20.12 53.41 -18.28
C MET A 525 20.09 53.88 -16.77
N SER A 526 19.74 53.18 -15.68
CA SER A 526 19.05 51.88 -15.37
C SER A 526 18.93 51.66 -13.83
N VAL A 527 18.23 50.60 -13.37
CA VAL A 527 18.38 49.88 -12.06
C VAL A 527 17.73 50.43 -10.76
N SER A 528 17.15 49.51 -9.95
CA SER A 528 16.96 49.49 -8.47
C SER A 528 15.58 49.78 -7.79
N GLN A 529 15.03 48.72 -7.17
CA GLN A 529 14.44 48.55 -5.82
C GLN A 529 13.41 49.52 -5.13
N ARG A 530 12.44 48.86 -4.46
CA ARG A 530 11.72 49.19 -3.18
C ARG A 530 10.82 50.45 -3.10
N GLY A 531 9.62 50.27 -2.53
CA GLY A 531 8.77 51.35 -2.02
C GLY A 531 7.34 50.90 -1.66
N MET A 532 6.91 51.06 -0.40
CA MET A 532 5.60 50.62 0.14
C MET A 532 4.48 51.67 -0.01
N THR A 533 3.24 51.30 0.36
CA THR A 533 2.09 52.16 0.78
C THR A 533 1.41 53.05 -0.30
N ALA A 534 0.10 53.37 -0.25
CA ALA A 534 -1.03 52.89 0.57
C ALA A 534 -2.41 53.24 -0.04
N LYS A 535 -3.48 52.66 0.55
CA LYS A 535 -4.93 53.05 0.59
C LYS A 535 -5.43 54.23 -0.28
N LYS A 536 -6.47 53.98 -1.10
CA LYS A 536 -7.85 54.56 -1.01
C LYS A 536 -8.70 54.02 -2.19
N GLU A 537 -9.80 53.30 -1.94
CA GLU A 537 -11.21 53.75 -1.74
C GLU A 537 -12.08 53.53 -3.00
N ILE A 538 -13.40 53.54 -2.80
CA ILE A 538 -14.42 53.10 -3.77
C ILE A 538 -15.13 54.33 -4.35
N PRO A 539 -15.78 54.23 -5.53
CA PRO A 539 -17.24 54.25 -5.46
C PRO A 539 -17.95 53.22 -6.37
N LYS A 540 -19.22 52.94 -6.03
CA LYS A 540 -20.14 52.08 -6.79
C LYS A 540 -20.63 52.80 -8.04
N GLN A 541 -21.15 52.05 -9.01
CA GLN A 541 -22.33 52.46 -9.78
C GLN A 541 -23.34 51.31 -9.85
N GLU A 542 -24.63 51.67 -9.92
CA GLU A 542 -25.76 50.77 -10.05
C GLU A 542 -26.23 50.67 -11.51
N SER A 543 -26.86 49.57 -11.88
CA SER A 543 -27.80 49.55 -13.01
C SER A 543 -29.01 48.68 -12.73
N GLN A 544 -30.14 49.33 -12.46
CA GLN A 544 -31.50 48.80 -12.65
C GLN A 544 -31.73 48.44 -14.14
N ARG A 545 -32.75 47.71 -14.61
CA ARG A 545 -33.96 47.10 -14.04
C ARG A 545 -34.51 46.13 -15.11
N ARG A 546 -35.23 45.07 -14.71
CA ARG A 546 -36.52 44.63 -15.31
C ARG A 546 -37.09 43.46 -14.51
N GLY A 547 -38.40 43.37 -14.44
CA GLY A 547 -39.12 42.29 -13.76
C GLY A 547 -40.53 42.13 -14.31
N SER A 548 -41.14 40.99 -14.01
CA SER A 548 -42.51 40.64 -14.37
C SER A 548 -43.19 39.98 -13.16
N SER A 549 -44.49 40.18 -13.00
CA SER A 549 -45.26 39.76 -11.82
C SER A 549 -46.66 39.30 -12.23
N VAL A 550 -47.10 38.12 -11.77
CA VAL A 550 -48.50 37.68 -11.85
C VAL A 550 -48.92 36.99 -10.55
N LYS A 551 -50.17 37.28 -10.16
CA LYS A 551 -50.99 36.74 -9.06
C LYS A 551 -51.02 35.19 -9.08
N ALA A 552 -51.01 34.45 -7.97
CA ALA A 552 -51.90 34.45 -6.80
C ALA A 552 -53.34 33.97 -7.10
N LEU A 553 -53.76 32.90 -6.44
CA LEU A 553 -55.15 32.41 -6.34
C LEU A 553 -55.32 31.50 -5.10
N SER A 554 -56.55 31.32 -4.62
CA SER A 554 -56.85 30.72 -3.31
C SER A 554 -58.17 29.94 -3.28
N SER A 555 -58.16 28.78 -2.61
CA SER A 555 -59.36 28.02 -2.17
C SER A 555 -58.91 27.00 -1.11
N THR A 556 -59.49 26.83 0.09
CA THR A 556 -60.88 26.43 0.47
C THR A 556 -61.37 25.16 -0.24
N MET A 557 -62.00 24.17 0.40
CA MET A 557 -62.69 24.19 1.71
C MET A 557 -62.69 22.80 2.43
N LYS A 558 -63.31 22.78 3.62
CA LYS A 558 -63.88 21.68 4.45
C LYS A 558 -64.31 20.42 3.65
N VAL A 559 -64.42 19.20 4.22
CA VAL A 559 -65.30 18.74 5.34
C VAL A 559 -64.71 17.44 5.93
N ALA A 560 -64.35 17.40 7.23
CA ALA A 560 -65.06 16.80 8.38
C ALA A 560 -65.13 15.24 8.41
N GLN A 561 -64.69 14.61 9.50
CA GLN A 561 -65.51 13.99 10.58
C GLN A 561 -66.41 12.83 10.10
N LYS A 562 -66.40 11.64 10.73
CA LYS A 562 -66.97 11.30 12.06
C LYS A 562 -66.54 9.85 12.43
N LEU A 563 -66.55 9.33 13.67
CA LEU A 563 -66.80 9.85 15.05
C LEU A 563 -66.13 8.90 16.08
N GLU A 564 -65.85 9.41 17.28
CA GLU A 564 -66.02 8.74 18.61
C GLU A 564 -65.18 7.47 19.00
N THR A 565 -64.97 7.15 20.29
CA THR A 565 -65.39 7.81 21.56
C THR A 565 -64.32 7.66 22.67
N THR A 566 -64.16 8.71 23.50
CA THR A 566 -63.89 8.75 24.97
C THR A 566 -63.08 7.68 25.74
N ALA A 567 -62.43 7.95 26.90
CA ALA A 567 -61.96 9.18 27.58
C ALA A 567 -61.30 8.80 28.95
N LYS A 568 -60.70 9.80 29.64
CA LYS A 568 -60.25 9.81 31.07
C LYS A 568 -58.99 8.97 31.34
N LYS A 569 -57.88 9.55 31.83
CA LYS A 569 -57.59 10.00 33.24
C LYS A 569 -57.69 8.81 34.22
N SER A 570 -56.63 8.43 34.94
CA SER A 570 -55.95 9.29 35.93
C SER A 570 -54.63 8.70 36.51
N THR A 571 -53.78 9.58 37.04
CA THR A 571 -52.63 9.36 37.96
C THR A 571 -53.11 9.34 39.44
N PRO A 572 -52.30 9.16 40.54
CA PRO A 572 -50.82 9.06 40.68
C PRO A 572 -50.29 8.04 41.77
N LYS A 573 -49.01 8.19 42.19
CA LYS A 573 -48.39 7.84 43.52
C LYS A 573 -47.94 6.38 43.80
N GLN A 574 -46.69 6.10 44.26
CA GLN A 574 -46.01 6.26 45.60
C GLN A 574 -46.43 5.18 46.63
N GLU A 575 -45.60 4.56 47.50
CA GLU A 575 -44.14 4.64 47.79
C GLU A 575 -43.67 3.52 48.80
N THR A 576 -42.34 3.23 48.92
CA THR A 576 -41.65 2.53 50.05
C THR A 576 -42.00 1.03 50.35
N LEU A 577 -41.36 0.23 51.24
CA LEU A 577 -40.13 0.30 52.09
C LEU A 577 -39.48 -1.13 52.29
N ALA A 578 -38.29 -1.21 52.91
CA ALA A 578 -37.42 -2.41 53.03
C ALA A 578 -37.53 -3.25 54.34
N LYS A 579 -36.91 -4.47 54.40
CA LYS A 579 -35.99 -4.97 55.49
C LYS A 579 -35.57 -6.46 55.44
N ARG A 580 -34.34 -6.75 55.95
CA ARG A 580 -33.77 -8.05 56.47
C ARG A 580 -33.60 -9.23 55.45
N GLY A 581 -32.70 -10.22 55.63
CA GLY A 581 -31.54 -10.33 56.54
C GLY A 581 -30.97 -11.78 56.73
N SER A 582 -29.64 -11.90 56.90
CA SER A 582 -28.89 -12.96 57.65
C SER A 582 -28.64 -14.41 57.13
N LEU A 583 -27.38 -14.67 56.73
CA LEU A 583 -26.41 -15.69 57.27
C LEU A 583 -26.47 -17.23 56.97
N LYS A 584 -25.23 -17.81 56.89
CA LYS A 584 -24.79 -19.24 57.05
C LYS A 584 -25.12 -20.26 55.92
N LYS A 585 -24.37 -21.37 55.70
CA LYS A 585 -22.91 -21.68 55.79
C LYS A 585 -22.61 -23.04 55.06
N GLU A 586 -21.34 -23.39 54.88
CA GLU A 586 -20.77 -24.68 54.34
C GLU A 586 -20.96 -25.88 55.33
N PRO A 587 -20.44 -27.15 55.16
CA PRO A 587 -19.38 -27.68 54.24
C PRO A 587 -19.42 -29.20 53.80
N ALA A 588 -18.30 -29.69 53.21
CA ALA A 588 -17.63 -31.02 53.44
C ALA A 588 -17.50 -32.06 52.28
N THR A 589 -16.52 -32.99 52.42
CA THR A 589 -15.91 -33.85 51.37
C THR A 589 -15.43 -35.25 51.85
N LYS A 590 -15.31 -36.27 50.97
CA LYS A 590 -14.46 -37.52 51.01
C LYS A 590 -14.51 -38.24 49.63
N LYS A 591 -13.43 -38.77 48.99
CA LYS A 591 -12.62 -40.03 49.17
C LYS A 591 -13.45 -41.34 49.01
N VAL A 592 -13.05 -42.49 48.40
CA VAL A 592 -11.79 -43.33 48.41
C VAL A 592 -11.73 -44.36 47.21
N ALA A 593 -10.53 -44.88 46.78
CA ALA A 593 -10.13 -46.15 46.05
C ALA A 593 -10.97 -46.76 44.87
N VAL A 594 -10.48 -47.36 43.75
CA VAL A 594 -9.36 -48.29 43.34
C VAL A 594 -9.67 -49.81 43.35
N LYS A 595 -9.63 -50.48 42.17
CA LYS A 595 -9.19 -51.89 41.93
C LYS A 595 -8.95 -52.23 40.42
N GLN A 596 -8.55 -53.47 40.08
CA GLN A 596 -7.92 -53.91 38.80
C GLN A 596 -8.61 -55.14 38.12
N GLU A 597 -8.07 -55.58 36.96
CA GLU A 597 -8.18 -56.92 36.29
C GLU A 597 -9.52 -57.32 35.58
N SER A 598 -9.59 -58.25 34.59
CA SER A 598 -8.69 -58.63 33.47
C SER A 598 -9.35 -59.60 32.44
N VAL A 599 -9.10 -59.40 31.13
CA VAL A 599 -9.11 -60.32 29.93
C VAL A 599 -9.85 -61.70 29.93
N PRO A 600 -10.60 -62.01 28.85
CA PRO A 600 -10.50 -63.34 28.19
C PRO A 600 -10.45 -63.32 26.62
N LYS A 601 -10.57 -64.51 25.99
CA LYS A 601 -10.22 -64.93 24.60
C LYS A 601 -11.44 -65.55 23.85
N MET A 602 -11.51 -65.88 22.54
CA MET A 602 -10.77 -65.71 21.24
C MET A 602 -11.81 -66.01 20.09
N GLU A 603 -11.60 -66.24 18.78
CA GLU A 603 -10.43 -66.53 17.90
C GLU A 603 -10.57 -65.89 16.47
N ILE A 604 -10.53 -66.66 15.36
CA ILE A 604 -10.34 -66.20 13.95
C ILE A 604 -11.02 -67.17 12.95
N PRO A 605 -11.55 -66.69 11.79
CA PRO A 605 -10.96 -67.10 10.48
C PRO A 605 -11.06 -66.04 9.34
N LYS A 606 -10.43 -66.12 8.15
CA LYS A 606 -9.18 -66.73 7.61
C LYS A 606 -8.93 -66.19 6.18
N GLN A 607 -7.69 -65.75 5.84
CA GLN A 607 -7.13 -65.58 4.47
C GLN A 607 -7.82 -64.51 3.54
N ASN A 608 -7.22 -63.96 2.47
CA ASN A 608 -5.91 -64.20 1.82
C ASN A 608 -5.28 -62.91 1.20
N LEU A 609 -4.03 -62.98 0.71
CA LEU A 609 -3.25 -61.85 0.16
C LEU A 609 -3.68 -61.39 -1.26
N GLN A 610 -3.52 -60.09 -1.58
CA GLN A 610 -2.54 -59.62 -2.58
C GLN A 610 -2.40 -58.08 -2.68
N THR A 611 -1.21 -57.61 -3.08
CA THR A 611 -0.83 -56.19 -3.22
C THR A 611 -1.10 -55.63 -4.62
N LYS A 612 -1.46 -54.34 -4.74
CA LYS A 612 -1.20 -53.55 -5.96
C LYS A 612 -1.02 -52.05 -5.68
N LYS A 613 -0.03 -51.43 -6.33
CA LYS A 613 0.15 -49.98 -6.37
C LYS A 613 -0.98 -49.34 -7.19
N VAL A 614 -1.36 -48.11 -6.83
CA VAL A 614 -2.14 -47.21 -7.71
C VAL A 614 -1.36 -45.90 -7.87
N ILE A 615 -1.27 -45.42 -9.10
CA ILE A 615 -0.57 -44.18 -9.50
C ILE A 615 -1.64 -43.09 -9.67
N PRO A 616 -1.37 -41.81 -9.31
CA PRO A 616 -2.32 -40.72 -9.53
C PRO A 616 -2.69 -40.58 -11.01
N LYS A 617 -3.99 -40.41 -11.30
CA LYS A 617 -4.46 -40.14 -12.66
C LYS A 617 -4.18 -38.69 -13.05
N GLN A 618 -3.68 -38.49 -14.27
CA GLN A 618 -3.90 -37.26 -15.01
C GLN A 618 -5.29 -37.33 -15.66
N GLU A 619 -6.06 -36.24 -15.63
CA GLU A 619 -7.25 -36.11 -16.49
C GLU A 619 -6.84 -35.44 -17.80
N THR A 620 -7.44 -35.90 -18.91
CA THR A 620 -6.93 -35.66 -20.27
C THR A 620 -7.76 -34.63 -21.01
N GLU A 621 -7.07 -33.69 -21.67
CA GLU A 621 -7.68 -32.83 -22.69
C GLU A 621 -8.21 -33.67 -23.85
N LYS A 622 -9.42 -33.37 -24.34
CA LYS A 622 -9.94 -33.95 -25.58
C LYS A 622 -9.60 -33.06 -26.77
N LYS A 623 -9.02 -33.66 -27.82
CA LYS A 623 -9.03 -33.11 -29.18
C LYS A 623 -10.21 -33.69 -29.95
N GLU A 624 -10.95 -32.84 -30.65
CA GLU A 624 -11.77 -33.21 -31.81
C GLU A 624 -11.39 -32.30 -32.99
N THR A 625 -11.71 -32.71 -34.21
CA THR A 625 -10.99 -32.32 -35.44
C THR A 625 -11.76 -31.39 -36.37
N ASN A 626 -11.02 -30.65 -37.21
CA ASN A 626 -11.50 -29.60 -38.10
C ASN A 626 -12.67 -29.99 -39.02
N GLY A 627 -13.63 -29.06 -39.16
CA GLY A 627 -14.48 -28.87 -40.34
C GLY A 627 -14.20 -27.49 -40.95
N ASN A 628 -14.29 -27.37 -42.28
CA ASN A 628 -13.81 -26.18 -43.01
C ASN A 628 -14.82 -25.03 -43.01
N GLY A 629 -14.37 -23.78 -42.83
CA GLY A 629 -15.22 -22.59 -42.93
C GLY A 629 -14.46 -21.27 -42.75
N GLN A 630 -14.12 -20.59 -43.85
CA GLN A 630 -13.49 -19.27 -43.79
C GLN A 630 -14.52 -18.18 -43.47
N THR A 631 -14.41 -17.55 -42.30
CA THR A 631 -14.80 -16.14 -42.10
C THR A 631 -13.81 -15.47 -41.15
N SER A 632 -13.27 -14.32 -41.56
CA SER A 632 -12.35 -13.53 -40.74
C SER A 632 -13.14 -12.73 -39.71
N THR A 633 -12.98 -13.05 -38.43
CA THR A 633 -13.52 -12.26 -37.32
C THR A 633 -12.38 -11.75 -36.43
N ASN A 634 -12.40 -10.45 -36.11
CA ASN A 634 -11.42 -9.85 -35.22
C ASN A 634 -11.60 -10.44 -33.81
N SER A 635 -10.51 -10.94 -33.20
CA SER A 635 -10.54 -11.49 -31.86
C SER A 635 -10.71 -10.37 -30.83
N VAL A 636 -11.95 -10.03 -30.49
CA VAL A 636 -12.28 -9.14 -29.37
C VAL A 636 -11.77 -9.79 -28.08
N VAL A 637 -10.78 -9.17 -27.45
CA VAL A 637 -10.28 -9.59 -26.15
C VAL A 637 -11.32 -9.19 -25.09
N PRO A 638 -11.74 -10.10 -24.18
CA PRO A 638 -12.66 -9.77 -23.10
C PRO A 638 -12.23 -8.54 -22.28
N ASP A 639 -13.17 -7.63 -21.99
CA ASP A 639 -12.89 -6.33 -21.33
C ASP A 639 -12.14 -6.47 -19.98
N SER A 640 -12.40 -7.56 -19.25
CA SER A 640 -11.74 -7.90 -17.98
C SER A 640 -10.24 -8.18 -18.10
N LEU A 641 -9.69 -8.31 -19.32
CA LEU A 641 -8.27 -8.53 -19.56
C LEU A 641 -7.49 -7.25 -19.89
N MET A 642 -8.13 -6.08 -20.05
CA MET A 642 -7.45 -4.85 -20.48
C MET A 642 -7.38 -3.77 -19.39
N GLN A 643 -6.99 -4.15 -18.16
CA GLN A 643 -6.89 -3.23 -17.02
C GLN A 643 -5.45 -2.86 -16.65
N VAL A 644 -5.17 -1.55 -16.61
CA VAL A 644 -3.92 -0.95 -16.13
C VAL A 644 -4.17 -0.15 -14.84
N TYR A 645 -3.24 -0.19 -13.89
CA TYR A 645 -3.23 0.71 -12.72
C TYR A 645 -2.04 1.69 -12.83
N LEU A 646 -2.26 2.99 -12.61
CA LEU A 646 -1.18 3.98 -12.51
C LEU A 646 -0.95 4.37 -11.05
N SER A 647 0.18 4.00 -10.45
CA SER A 647 0.57 4.40 -9.08
C SER A 647 1.42 5.68 -9.12
N PHE A 648 0.93 6.79 -8.54
CA PHE A 648 1.59 8.11 -8.57
C PHE A 648 1.21 9.01 -7.37
N THR A 649 1.91 10.14 -7.19
CA THR A 649 1.50 11.21 -6.25
C THR A 649 0.78 12.36 -6.97
N LEU A 650 -0.04 13.13 -6.26
CA LEU A 650 -0.72 14.31 -6.84
C LEU A 650 0.26 15.34 -7.45
N SER A 651 1.49 15.46 -6.94
CA SER A 651 2.55 16.29 -7.54
C SER A 651 3.07 15.77 -8.88
N ASP A 652 2.94 14.46 -9.13
CA ASP A 652 3.39 13.76 -10.32
C ASP A 652 2.27 13.54 -11.36
N GLN A 653 1.03 13.92 -11.01
CA GLN A 653 -0.20 13.65 -11.79
C GLN A 653 -0.11 14.07 -13.26
N LYS A 654 0.63 15.14 -13.59
CA LYS A 654 0.80 15.59 -14.98
C LYS A 654 1.38 14.51 -15.91
N TYR A 655 2.28 13.68 -15.41
CA TYR A 655 2.91 12.60 -16.17
C TYR A 655 1.94 11.42 -16.34
N ALA A 656 1.23 11.06 -15.27
CA ALA A 656 0.19 10.02 -15.29
C ALA A 656 -0.98 10.39 -16.22
N SER A 657 -1.48 11.63 -16.15
CA SER A 657 -2.58 12.11 -16.99
C SER A 657 -2.19 12.33 -18.45
N LEU A 658 -0.91 12.56 -18.78
CA LEU A 658 -0.47 12.52 -20.18
C LEU A 658 -0.38 11.07 -20.68
N LEU A 659 0.25 10.17 -19.90
CA LEU A 659 0.36 8.76 -20.26
C LEU A 659 -1.03 8.11 -20.46
N GLU A 660 -2.00 8.41 -19.59
CA GLU A 660 -3.39 7.97 -19.74
C GLU A 660 -3.98 8.40 -21.09
N LYS A 661 -3.82 9.67 -21.47
CA LYS A 661 -4.37 10.18 -22.74
C LYS A 661 -3.69 9.51 -23.94
N MET A 662 -2.36 9.31 -23.90
CA MET A 662 -1.60 8.64 -24.96
C MET A 662 -1.93 7.14 -25.07
N LEU A 663 -2.12 6.45 -23.94
CA LEU A 663 -2.57 5.05 -23.89
C LEU A 663 -4.00 4.90 -24.42
N ARG A 664 -4.94 5.74 -24.00
CA ARG A 664 -6.34 5.72 -24.50
C ARG A 664 -6.42 6.05 -26.00
N LYS A 665 -5.56 6.94 -26.50
CA LYS A 665 -5.43 7.25 -27.94
C LYS A 665 -4.90 6.05 -28.75
N THR A 666 -4.01 5.26 -28.15
CA THR A 666 -3.39 4.07 -28.77
C THR A 666 -4.27 2.82 -28.64
N MET A 667 -5.01 2.70 -27.54
CA MET A 667 -5.86 1.56 -27.19
C MET A 667 -7.18 2.06 -26.56
N PRO A 668 -8.21 2.39 -27.35
CA PRO A 668 -9.46 2.96 -26.82
C PRO A 668 -10.23 2.04 -25.86
N ALA A 669 -10.04 0.72 -25.96
CA ALA A 669 -10.63 -0.28 -25.07
C ALA A 669 -9.86 -0.48 -23.74
N LEU A 670 -8.80 0.31 -23.47
CA LEU A 670 -8.03 0.18 -22.25
C LEU A 670 -8.80 0.72 -21.03
N THR A 671 -9.11 -0.17 -20.09
CA THR A 671 -9.55 0.22 -18.75
C THR A 671 -8.34 0.68 -17.95
N MET A 672 -8.44 1.88 -17.36
CA MET A 672 -7.37 2.43 -16.53
C MET A 672 -7.92 2.83 -15.18
N ASN A 673 -7.29 2.31 -14.13
CA ASN A 673 -7.50 2.64 -12.74
C ASN A 673 -6.38 3.60 -12.28
N THR A 674 -6.72 4.45 -11.32
CA THR A 674 -5.78 5.37 -10.66
C THR A 674 -6.14 5.44 -9.16
N PRO A 675 -5.21 5.86 -8.28
CA PRO A 675 -5.45 6.04 -6.85
C PRO A 675 -6.69 6.87 -6.45
N SER A 676 -7.27 7.65 -7.37
CA SER A 676 -8.49 8.42 -7.13
C SER A 676 -9.78 7.57 -7.25
N GLY A 677 -9.83 6.45 -6.51
CA GLY A 677 -11.11 5.96 -5.97
C GLY A 677 -11.46 4.48 -6.18
N GLY A 678 -11.54 3.75 -5.07
CA GLY A 678 -12.04 2.37 -5.00
C GLY A 678 -11.61 1.70 -3.70
N ASP A 679 -11.57 0.36 -3.70
CA ASP A 679 -10.60 -0.37 -2.88
C ASP A 679 -9.30 -0.45 -3.69
N GLU A 680 -8.27 0.23 -3.23
CA GLU A 680 -6.97 0.32 -3.93
C GLU A 680 -6.30 -1.06 -4.04
N ALA A 681 -6.54 -1.96 -3.09
CA ALA A 681 -6.00 -3.32 -3.12
C ALA A 681 -6.77 -4.21 -4.12
N GLU A 682 -8.10 -4.08 -4.21
CA GLU A 682 -8.90 -4.76 -5.24
C GLU A 682 -8.47 -4.30 -6.65
N GLN A 683 -8.24 -3.00 -6.84
CA GLN A 683 -7.78 -2.45 -8.12
C GLN A 683 -6.35 -2.90 -8.49
N ILE A 684 -5.44 -2.93 -7.52
CA ILE A 684 -4.07 -3.45 -7.73
C ILE A 684 -4.12 -4.95 -8.03
N GLU A 685 -4.99 -5.73 -7.36
CA GLU A 685 -5.12 -7.18 -7.58
C GLU A 685 -5.80 -7.53 -8.90
N ALA A 686 -6.74 -6.72 -9.39
CA ALA A 686 -7.33 -6.90 -10.72
C ALA A 686 -6.40 -6.45 -11.88
N ALA A 687 -5.49 -5.49 -11.65
CA ALA A 687 -4.64 -4.91 -12.69
C ALA A 687 -3.71 -5.93 -13.39
N ARG A 688 -3.73 -5.92 -14.72
CA ARG A 688 -2.90 -6.78 -15.60
C ARG A 688 -1.51 -6.17 -15.88
N CYS A 689 -1.39 -4.86 -15.76
CA CYS A 689 -0.13 -4.11 -15.78
C CYS A 689 -0.24 -2.95 -14.78
N ILE A 690 0.84 -2.66 -14.06
CA ILE A 690 0.89 -1.65 -13.00
C ILE A 690 2.06 -0.71 -13.32
N VAL A 691 1.76 0.53 -13.66
CA VAL A 691 2.75 1.56 -13.98
C VAL A 691 3.02 2.39 -12.72
N VAL A 692 4.26 2.39 -12.23
CA VAL A 692 4.66 3.13 -11.03
C VAL A 692 5.48 4.36 -11.40
N PHE A 693 5.06 5.52 -10.93
CA PHE A 693 5.72 6.81 -11.09
C PHE A 693 6.50 7.17 -9.83
N LEU A 694 7.76 6.71 -9.75
CA LEU A 694 8.64 6.98 -8.62
C LEU A 694 9.23 8.40 -8.70
N SER A 695 9.22 9.08 -7.55
CA SER A 695 9.74 10.43 -7.35
C SER A 695 10.17 10.60 -5.89
N SER A 696 10.94 11.65 -5.60
CA SER A 696 11.21 12.06 -4.22
C SER A 696 9.94 12.29 -3.39
N LYS A 697 8.81 12.69 -4.00
CA LYS A 697 7.52 12.86 -3.31
C LYS A 697 6.79 11.55 -3.08
N TYR A 698 6.98 10.57 -3.97
CA TYR A 698 6.47 9.21 -3.80
C TYR A 698 7.10 8.54 -2.57
N LEU A 699 8.43 8.54 -2.47
CA LEU A 699 9.12 7.91 -1.32
C LEU A 699 8.85 8.61 0.02
N CYS A 700 8.65 9.93 0.01
CA CYS A 700 8.25 10.68 1.21
C CYS A 700 6.79 10.45 1.63
N SER A 701 5.96 9.79 0.82
CA SER A 701 4.55 9.55 1.12
C SER A 701 4.33 8.14 1.64
N ARG A 702 3.98 8.02 2.93
CA ARG A 702 3.64 6.73 3.56
C ARG A 702 2.61 5.94 2.75
N LYS A 703 1.57 6.63 2.24
CA LYS A 703 0.49 6.01 1.46
C LYS A 703 1.00 5.37 0.17
N GLN A 704 1.88 6.06 -0.57
CA GLN A 704 2.46 5.51 -1.81
C GLN A 704 3.51 4.42 -1.52
N MET A 705 4.26 4.51 -0.42
CA MET A 705 5.16 3.42 0.00
C MET A 705 4.40 2.15 0.45
N ASP A 706 3.26 2.32 1.12
CA ASP A 706 2.35 1.23 1.48
C ASP A 706 1.73 0.58 0.21
N GLU A 707 1.25 1.41 -0.74
CA GLU A 707 0.76 1.01 -2.06
C GLU A 707 1.83 0.27 -2.88
N PHE A 708 3.07 0.77 -2.88
CA PHE A 708 4.20 0.16 -3.57
C PHE A 708 4.58 -1.22 -3.02
N ASN A 709 4.62 -1.37 -1.70
CA ASN A 709 4.92 -2.66 -1.07
C ASN A 709 3.84 -3.70 -1.38
N LEU A 710 2.57 -3.30 -1.53
CA LEU A 710 1.52 -4.18 -2.06
C LEU A 710 1.79 -4.59 -3.52
N ILE A 711 2.17 -3.64 -4.38
CA ILE A 711 2.54 -3.90 -5.79
C ILE A 711 3.72 -4.88 -5.89
N LEU A 712 4.78 -4.72 -5.07
CA LEU A 712 5.88 -5.68 -4.98
C LEU A 712 5.40 -7.06 -4.52
N SER A 713 4.50 -7.12 -3.52
CA SER A 713 3.98 -8.38 -3.01
C SER A 713 3.11 -9.12 -4.05
N LYS A 714 2.37 -8.39 -4.89
CA LYS A 714 1.69 -8.97 -6.06
C LYS A 714 2.70 -9.43 -7.12
N GLN A 715 3.75 -8.66 -7.38
CA GLN A 715 4.80 -9.03 -8.34
C GLN A 715 5.52 -10.33 -7.94
N ARG A 716 5.83 -10.55 -6.66
CA ARG A 716 6.30 -11.86 -6.14
C ARG A 716 5.32 -12.99 -6.42
N SER A 717 4.03 -12.75 -6.16
CA SER A 717 2.96 -13.74 -6.32
C SER A 717 2.65 -14.12 -7.78
N SER A 718 3.25 -13.43 -8.76
CA SER A 718 2.92 -13.52 -10.19
C SER A 718 3.71 -14.58 -10.98
N HIS A 719 4.45 -15.48 -10.31
CA HIS A 719 5.05 -16.69 -10.90
C HIS A 719 5.82 -16.44 -12.22
N GLY A 720 6.80 -15.52 -12.18
CA GLY A 720 7.63 -15.16 -13.35
C GLY A 720 6.97 -14.21 -14.36
N ARG A 721 5.67 -13.90 -14.23
CA ARG A 721 5.02 -12.87 -15.03
C ARG A 721 5.35 -11.49 -14.49
N ARG A 722 5.95 -10.63 -15.32
CA ARG A 722 6.07 -9.19 -15.02
C ARG A 722 4.70 -8.49 -15.13
N LEU A 723 4.28 -7.83 -14.05
CA LEU A 723 3.13 -6.94 -13.98
C LEU A 723 3.56 -5.48 -13.86
N MET A 724 4.66 -5.22 -13.14
CA MET A 724 5.11 -3.88 -12.81
C MET A 724 6.00 -3.28 -13.92
N TYR A 725 5.70 -2.04 -14.28
CA TYR A 725 6.48 -1.17 -15.16
C TYR A 725 6.86 0.10 -14.38
N VAL A 726 8.13 0.46 -14.31
CA VAL A 726 8.61 1.50 -13.38
C VAL A 726 9.21 2.68 -14.13
N ILE A 727 8.74 3.87 -13.76
CA ILE A 727 9.12 5.17 -14.31
C ILE A 727 9.75 6.00 -13.19
N TRP A 728 10.97 6.50 -13.37
CA TRP A 728 11.53 7.51 -12.46
C TRP A 728 11.37 8.92 -13.06
N LEU A 729 10.84 9.84 -12.28
CA LEU A 729 10.48 11.19 -12.73
C LEU A 729 11.52 12.27 -12.43
N ASN A 730 12.28 12.10 -11.34
CA ASN A 730 13.25 13.05 -10.83
C ASN A 730 14.19 12.35 -9.84
N TYR A 731 15.17 13.09 -9.30
CA TYR A 731 16.05 12.63 -8.23
C TYR A 731 15.28 11.90 -7.11
N ILE A 732 15.71 10.68 -6.81
CA ILE A 732 15.20 9.83 -5.75
C ILE A 732 16.23 9.85 -4.60
N PRO A 733 15.82 10.05 -3.33
CA PRO A 733 16.76 10.01 -2.20
C PRO A 733 17.38 8.60 -2.03
N PRO A 734 18.60 8.48 -1.48
CA PRO A 734 19.33 7.21 -1.43
C PRO A 734 18.65 6.12 -0.59
N LYS A 735 17.71 6.47 0.30
CA LYS A 735 17.00 5.52 1.17
C LYS A 735 15.48 5.65 1.03
N PRO A 736 14.71 4.55 1.17
CA PRO A 736 15.18 3.19 1.48
C PRO A 736 15.85 2.50 0.28
N THR A 737 16.99 1.84 0.51
CA THR A 737 17.95 1.48 -0.55
C THR A 737 17.39 0.50 -1.58
N TYR A 738 16.44 -0.37 -1.17
CA TYR A 738 15.83 -1.36 -2.06
C TYR A 738 15.12 -0.77 -3.29
N ILE A 739 14.67 0.50 -3.23
CA ILE A 739 14.00 1.16 -4.35
C ILE A 739 14.91 1.27 -5.58
N HIS A 740 16.19 1.61 -5.37
CA HIS A 740 17.17 1.78 -6.46
C HIS A 740 17.51 0.47 -7.17
N LEU A 741 17.14 -0.66 -6.57
CA LEU A 741 17.33 -1.99 -7.15
C LEU A 741 16.08 -2.48 -7.91
N VAL A 742 14.95 -1.79 -7.81
CA VAL A 742 13.73 -2.20 -8.54
C VAL A 742 13.93 -2.00 -10.05
N PRO A 743 13.76 -3.04 -10.89
CA PRO A 743 13.99 -2.96 -12.33
C PRO A 743 13.18 -1.82 -12.98
N THR A 744 13.90 -0.80 -13.46
CA THR A 744 13.34 0.47 -13.92
C THR A 744 13.43 0.60 -15.43
N ASP A 745 12.29 0.82 -16.08
CA ASP A 745 12.12 0.72 -17.53
C ASP A 745 12.47 2.01 -18.26
N THR A 746 12.17 3.15 -17.65
CA THR A 746 12.26 4.48 -18.25
C THR A 746 12.53 5.51 -17.16
N VAL A 747 13.60 6.29 -17.29
CA VAL A 747 13.88 7.43 -16.41
C VAL A 747 13.77 8.70 -17.24
N LEU A 748 12.92 9.65 -16.84
CA LEU A 748 12.68 10.88 -17.61
C LEU A 748 13.91 11.81 -17.70
N THR A 749 14.93 11.55 -16.87
CA THR A 749 16.20 12.28 -16.87
C THR A 749 17.34 11.54 -17.58
N ASP A 750 17.10 10.38 -18.22
CA ASP A 750 18.12 9.72 -19.06
C ASP A 750 18.56 10.65 -20.21
N VAL A 751 19.87 10.79 -20.43
CA VAL A 751 20.47 11.71 -21.43
C VAL A 751 20.08 11.34 -22.87
N LEU A 752 19.64 10.10 -23.07
CA LEU A 752 19.01 9.57 -24.28
C LEU A 752 17.87 10.48 -24.80
N TRP A 753 17.00 11.01 -23.94
CA TRP A 753 15.79 11.70 -24.39
C TRP A 753 16.08 13.06 -25.02
N ASP A 754 16.94 13.87 -24.40
CA ASP A 754 17.38 15.15 -24.97
C ASP A 754 18.21 14.92 -26.26
N THR A 755 19.05 13.88 -26.28
CA THR A 755 19.81 13.45 -27.48
C THR A 755 18.89 13.07 -28.64
N LEU A 756 17.79 12.35 -28.35
CA LEU A 756 16.80 11.95 -29.34
C LEU A 756 15.99 13.15 -29.84
N VAL A 757 15.53 14.04 -28.96
CA VAL A 757 14.82 15.28 -29.32
C VAL A 757 15.68 16.16 -30.25
N GLY A 758 16.98 16.29 -29.97
CA GLY A 758 17.92 17.00 -30.85
C GLY A 758 17.92 16.43 -32.27
N ARG A 759 18.21 15.14 -32.43
CA ARG A 759 18.24 14.45 -33.74
C ARG A 759 16.89 14.51 -34.47
N LEU A 760 15.77 14.39 -33.76
CA LEU A 760 14.43 14.46 -34.34
C LEU A 760 14.07 15.88 -34.80
N ARG A 761 14.64 16.93 -34.19
CA ARG A 761 14.49 18.32 -34.64
C ARG A 761 15.36 18.61 -35.86
N GLU A 762 16.60 18.13 -35.90
CA GLU A 762 17.46 18.19 -37.09
C GLU A 762 16.84 17.49 -38.30
N GLY A 763 16.22 16.33 -38.08
CA GLY A 763 15.50 15.56 -39.10
C GLY A 763 14.05 15.99 -39.36
N GLY A 764 13.59 17.13 -38.82
CA GLY A 764 12.22 17.67 -38.99
C GLY A 764 11.07 16.79 -38.49
N SER A 765 11.37 15.62 -37.91
CA SER A 765 10.38 14.58 -37.57
C SER A 765 9.74 14.81 -36.20
N MET A 766 10.36 15.64 -35.35
CA MET A 766 9.83 15.98 -34.02
C MET A 766 8.46 16.67 -34.08
N ASP A 767 8.21 17.48 -35.12
CA ASP A 767 6.95 18.21 -35.24
C ASP A 767 5.77 17.28 -35.53
N GLY A 768 5.99 16.13 -36.19
CA GLY A 768 4.99 15.07 -36.34
C GLY A 768 4.63 14.39 -35.02
N VAL A 769 5.62 14.13 -34.15
CA VAL A 769 5.38 13.60 -32.80
C VAL A 769 4.63 14.61 -31.93
N LEU A 770 5.05 15.88 -31.98
CA LEU A 770 4.39 16.97 -31.25
C LEU A 770 2.96 17.22 -31.75
N ALA A 771 2.70 17.07 -33.06
CA ALA A 771 1.35 17.12 -33.62
C ALA A 771 0.48 15.93 -33.16
N TRP A 772 1.02 14.71 -33.16
CA TRP A 772 0.28 13.52 -32.70
C TRP A 772 -0.16 13.64 -31.24
N VAL A 773 0.63 14.28 -30.36
CA VAL A 773 0.30 14.49 -28.94
C VAL A 773 -0.28 15.89 -28.63
N ALA A 774 -0.50 16.74 -29.64
CA ALA A 774 -0.77 18.18 -29.41
C ALA A 774 -2.01 18.44 -28.53
N THR A 775 -3.11 17.75 -28.81
CA THR A 775 -4.38 17.89 -28.07
C THR A 775 -4.24 17.41 -26.63
N GLU A 776 -3.54 16.29 -26.43
CA GLU A 776 -3.35 15.64 -25.13
C GLU A 776 -2.37 16.45 -24.26
N LYS A 777 -1.26 16.91 -24.86
CA LYS A 777 -0.30 17.84 -24.25
C LYS A 777 -1.00 19.14 -23.83
N ALA A 778 -1.71 19.81 -24.74
CA ALA A 778 -2.37 21.08 -24.45
C ALA A 778 -3.42 20.95 -23.33
N ALA A 779 -4.13 19.82 -23.24
CA ALA A 779 -5.05 19.55 -22.14
C ALA A 779 -4.32 19.41 -20.79
N VAL A 780 -3.20 18.67 -20.74
CA VAL A 780 -2.42 18.47 -19.51
C VAL A 780 -1.67 19.75 -19.10
N GLU A 781 -1.03 20.45 -20.02
CA GLU A 781 -0.27 21.66 -19.72
C GLU A 781 -1.14 22.81 -19.22
N LYS A 782 -2.42 22.86 -19.65
CA LYS A 782 -3.43 23.80 -19.15
C LYS A 782 -3.83 23.56 -17.69
N GLU A 783 -3.80 22.31 -17.24
CA GLU A 783 -4.31 21.89 -15.92
C GLU A 783 -3.19 21.73 -14.88
N PHE A 784 -2.03 21.18 -15.30
CA PHE A 784 -0.92 20.82 -14.41
C PHE A 784 0.43 21.47 -14.79
N GLY A 785 0.45 22.34 -15.79
CA GLY A 785 1.64 23.09 -16.21
C GLY A 785 2.56 22.33 -17.18
N ARG A 786 3.57 23.06 -17.68
CA ARG A 786 4.41 22.66 -18.83
C ARG A 786 5.15 21.34 -18.64
N LEU A 787 5.31 20.62 -19.75
CA LEU A 787 6.12 19.41 -19.90
C LEU A 787 7.31 19.70 -20.82
N LYS A 788 8.44 19.02 -20.59
CA LYS A 788 9.56 19.04 -21.55
C LYS A 788 9.22 18.14 -22.74
N ASP A 789 9.87 18.39 -23.86
CA ASP A 789 9.77 17.50 -25.01
C ASP A 789 10.52 16.17 -24.77
N SER A 790 11.53 16.15 -23.89
CA SER A 790 12.17 14.94 -23.37
C SER A 790 11.19 14.06 -22.57
N ASP A 791 10.43 14.67 -21.64
CA ASP A 791 9.39 14.00 -20.85
C ASP A 791 8.37 13.29 -21.77
N ILE A 792 8.02 13.95 -22.88
CA ILE A 792 7.07 13.45 -23.89
C ILE A 792 7.66 12.26 -24.67
N MET A 793 8.93 12.32 -25.09
CA MET A 793 9.58 11.20 -25.78
C MET A 793 9.72 9.97 -24.87
N ALA A 794 10.06 10.18 -23.59
CA ALA A 794 10.08 9.11 -22.59
C ALA A 794 8.68 8.48 -22.44
N LEU A 795 7.63 9.29 -22.25
CA LEU A 795 6.25 8.79 -22.10
C LEU A 795 5.68 8.17 -23.40
N LEU A 796 6.18 8.53 -24.58
CA LEU A 796 5.84 7.84 -25.83
C LEU A 796 6.40 6.41 -25.84
N LYS A 797 7.67 6.23 -25.44
CA LYS A 797 8.28 4.91 -25.26
C LYS A 797 7.54 4.09 -24.20
N VAL A 798 7.14 4.69 -23.07
CA VAL A 798 6.25 4.05 -22.09
C VAL A 798 4.91 3.62 -22.71
N THR A 799 4.29 4.48 -23.53
CA THR A 799 3.02 4.17 -24.21
C THR A 799 3.16 2.91 -25.08
N CYS A 800 4.24 2.81 -25.86
CA CYS A 800 4.55 1.62 -26.67
C CYS A 800 4.78 0.37 -25.81
N ASP A 801 5.64 0.45 -24.79
CA ASP A 801 5.97 -0.68 -23.90
C ASP A 801 4.72 -1.23 -23.19
N VAL A 802 3.92 -0.35 -22.58
CA VAL A 802 2.73 -0.71 -21.80
C VAL A 802 1.64 -1.29 -22.72
N SER A 803 1.46 -0.73 -23.93
CA SER A 803 0.59 -1.32 -24.95
C SER A 803 1.00 -2.75 -25.31
N ALA A 804 2.31 -3.02 -25.48
CA ALA A 804 2.81 -4.35 -25.78
C ALA A 804 2.66 -5.33 -24.59
N MET A 805 2.91 -4.88 -23.36
CA MET A 805 2.74 -5.70 -22.14
C MET A 805 1.27 -6.10 -21.91
N VAL A 806 0.33 -5.18 -22.11
CA VAL A 806 -1.11 -5.44 -21.94
C VAL A 806 -1.60 -6.46 -22.98
N THR A 807 -1.31 -6.21 -24.26
CA THR A 807 -1.82 -7.01 -25.39
C THR A 807 -1.17 -8.40 -25.47
N SER A 808 0.16 -8.50 -25.43
CA SER A 808 0.88 -9.77 -25.59
C SER A 808 1.03 -10.58 -24.29
N GLY A 809 0.86 -9.92 -23.13
CA GLY A 809 1.10 -10.54 -21.82
C GLY A 809 2.58 -10.79 -21.49
N ARG A 810 3.52 -10.34 -22.35
CA ARG A 810 4.98 -10.43 -22.14
C ARG A 810 5.61 -9.04 -22.34
N PRO A 811 6.70 -8.70 -21.63
CA PRO A 811 7.50 -7.53 -21.98
C PRO A 811 8.21 -7.76 -23.32
N GLN A 812 8.52 -6.68 -24.07
CA GLN A 812 9.32 -6.78 -25.29
C GLN A 812 10.79 -7.19 -25.01
N HIS A 813 11.26 -6.98 -23.78
CA HIS A 813 12.63 -7.23 -23.36
C HIS A 813 12.73 -8.46 -22.44
N ASN A 814 13.30 -9.55 -22.96
CA ASN A 814 13.86 -10.62 -22.14
C ASN A 814 15.33 -10.30 -21.80
N LEU A 815 15.55 -9.47 -20.78
CA LEU A 815 16.72 -9.67 -19.92
C LEU A 815 16.42 -10.85 -18.98
N SER A 816 17.41 -11.68 -18.68
CA SER A 816 17.24 -12.82 -17.76
C SER A 816 17.35 -12.36 -16.30
N ILE A 817 16.47 -11.44 -15.89
CA ILE A 817 16.33 -11.06 -14.49
C ILE A 817 15.51 -12.16 -13.80
N GLU A 818 16.19 -13.21 -13.34
CA GLU A 818 15.57 -14.39 -12.70
C GLU A 818 14.76 -14.04 -11.43
N ASN A 819 14.96 -12.83 -10.87
CA ASN A 819 14.14 -12.25 -9.82
C ASN A 819 13.43 -10.99 -10.33
N VAL A 820 12.11 -11.04 -10.48
CA VAL A 820 11.29 -9.97 -11.11
C VAL A 820 11.10 -8.72 -10.21
N VAL A 821 11.71 -8.70 -9.01
CA VAL A 821 11.45 -7.69 -7.97
C VAL A 821 12.65 -6.78 -7.74
N LEU A 822 13.84 -7.34 -7.51
CA LEU A 822 15.09 -6.60 -7.33
C LEU A 822 16.16 -7.10 -8.31
N THR A 823 16.80 -6.15 -8.98
CA THR A 823 17.81 -6.33 -10.03
C THR A 823 19.02 -7.07 -9.50
N ASN A 824 19.39 -8.18 -10.16
CA ASN A 824 20.68 -8.81 -9.91
C ASN A 824 21.79 -7.98 -10.57
N VAL A 825 22.57 -7.28 -9.74
CA VAL A 825 23.62 -6.34 -10.15
C VAL A 825 24.68 -6.98 -11.06
N ILE A 826 25.04 -8.24 -10.79
CA ILE A 826 26.02 -9.01 -11.57
C ILE A 826 25.44 -9.43 -12.93
N GLN A 827 24.16 -9.81 -12.98
CA GLN A 827 23.49 -10.18 -14.22
C GLN A 827 23.29 -8.96 -15.13
N LEU A 828 22.99 -7.79 -14.56
CA LEU A 828 22.90 -6.53 -15.30
C LEU A 828 24.20 -6.24 -16.09
N HIS A 829 25.37 -6.45 -15.47
CA HIS A 829 26.67 -6.30 -16.13
C HIS A 829 26.89 -7.31 -17.26
N LYS A 830 26.49 -8.57 -17.04
CA LYS A 830 26.60 -9.64 -18.05
C LYS A 830 25.69 -9.38 -19.25
N ASP A 831 24.48 -8.89 -19.01
CA ASP A 831 23.56 -8.48 -20.06
C ASP A 831 24.02 -7.19 -20.78
N LEU A 832 24.59 -6.19 -20.08
CA LEU A 832 25.19 -5.00 -20.69
C LEU A 832 26.35 -5.37 -21.64
N ALA A 833 27.34 -6.12 -21.16
CA ALA A 833 28.49 -6.55 -21.95
C ALA A 833 28.09 -7.42 -23.15
N ARG A 834 27.03 -8.23 -22.99
CA ARG A 834 26.40 -8.98 -24.08
C ARG A 834 25.72 -8.06 -25.09
N LEU A 835 24.95 -7.07 -24.65
CA LEU A 835 24.28 -6.09 -25.54
C LEU A 835 25.30 -5.27 -26.33
N GLU A 836 26.41 -4.87 -25.72
CA GLU A 836 27.53 -4.26 -26.44
C GLU A 836 28.10 -5.21 -27.50
N THR A 837 28.34 -6.47 -27.14
CA THR A 837 28.89 -7.49 -28.05
C THR A 837 27.93 -7.82 -29.20
N GLU A 838 26.62 -7.69 -28.97
CA GLU A 838 25.59 -7.75 -30.02
C GLU A 838 25.62 -6.47 -30.90
N ARG A 839 25.71 -5.27 -30.31
CA ARG A 839 25.83 -3.96 -31.01
C ARG A 839 27.11 -3.85 -31.87
N LYS A 840 28.21 -4.48 -31.44
CA LYS A 840 29.53 -4.46 -32.12
C LYS A 840 29.63 -5.47 -33.27
N LYS A 841 28.66 -6.37 -33.47
CA LYS A 841 28.65 -7.30 -34.63
C LYS A 841 28.19 -6.56 -35.90
N PRO A 842 28.96 -6.57 -36.99
CA PRO A 842 28.51 -5.99 -38.25
C PRO A 842 27.27 -6.75 -38.75
N ALA A 843 26.25 -6.00 -39.18
CA ALA A 843 25.02 -6.57 -39.73
C ALA A 843 25.37 -7.50 -40.90
N LYS A 844 25.14 -8.81 -40.73
CA LYS A 844 25.34 -9.79 -41.82
C LYS A 844 24.41 -9.39 -42.96
N LYS A 845 24.97 -8.96 -44.08
CA LYS A 845 24.23 -8.67 -45.31
C LYS A 845 23.28 -9.82 -45.58
N ALA A 846 21.97 -9.55 -45.60
CA ALA A 846 20.98 -10.53 -46.03
C ALA A 846 21.31 -10.90 -47.47
N SER A 847 21.81 -12.12 -47.69
CA SER A 847 22.31 -12.52 -48.99
C SER A 847 21.15 -12.70 -49.96
N THR A 848 21.14 -11.90 -51.02
CA THR A 848 20.24 -12.04 -52.15
C THR A 848 20.17 -13.49 -52.64
N LYS A 849 19.00 -14.11 -52.51
CA LYS A 849 18.51 -15.10 -53.47
C LYS A 849 17.28 -14.50 -54.15
N LYS A 850 17.13 -14.85 -55.43
CA LYS A 850 16.11 -14.33 -56.34
C LYS A 850 14.72 -14.86 -55.98
#